data_AF-A0A4P7AGR4-F1
#
_entry.id   AF-A0A4P7AGR4-F1
#
_cell.length_a   1.000
_cell.length_b   1.000
_cell.length_c   1.000
_cell.angle_alpha   90.00
_cell.angle_beta   90.00
_cell.angle_gamma   90.00
#
_symmetry.space_group_name_H-M   'P 1'
#
loop_
_entity.id
_entity.type
_entity.pdbx_description
1 polymer ?
#
loop_
_entity_poly.entity_id
_entity_poly.type
_entity_poly.pdbx_seq_one_letter_code
_entity_poly.pdbx_strand_id
1 'polypeptide(L)'
;MKKLLNSLLLVSVPVTFATQLIGCNYTNKQNEFLSGFKNFDWKNSKDGEGYEVDSYSSDFELDASNENIKDLGNIKPDNYNSFLDYGTFNTGFKWSKDIEKQVSTGIPLNKGFMPNGNMAYDFGIDTPAQAYRRLNSILTFDPSVDMDAKYNKSYQPIRKRDYPGVKYLESQDERIKFNLLSYNTKGASTFNNSIVGSKNPFEITQLNWQYNTNFVGWSGSWYEGPIIPPAADNIESAHKSGAKIFGNIFLDGFHGLTKEMLTDFLKKDENGTFLIVDKLIQIATYMGFDGWYLNNEANGNDPSGTVINNNDLFEIVSDFNKKTLLSKDEATKNLEIIYYKNNANLYYDQDTKKYHDQDMARMATSAYSDGNKTKITEMQVNFGVGAGTWDQFLKDYPNYTSSNVYTIIDAGYNSFIHGTFDYRFLAYANAKGDFDKDHYSSFSGFFDGGSGKFGEAVDNILGKDADYSNPRTSLFKNQVNALFNDIIYSGTNLFVSTKDKGFADYSKIRKNLKDFPSETIVIDPRIHWDKKDYKKNPDLLKYIYNYNTKSEDVLGSGNGYNTTSLGIGNLIREKTVFVDENIDNSYLTTNFSTGSGIKFVEDQKTIFNNYPWLNRRLTDVLPTYKWRIFDVNDSDTPLKINEFSGGYDYDDVYNKGNSIVIGNGFDQEGRIIPATNWDLSKTYGWDIMGTNIKKGDKKLSFVYKDGLSENLSSDVKFRLTFGDKNQKLNNVVEKEPSSVKELADGWKEITLDLSNANLAINEGNVLSMVGLNIKPKYKEFKFNVGELKIVSNNYVDNFDVTKFSITNPKAEYVIYRKYDDQIKNSIRFNWEVSDIDSVDYFEIYLYKNNKWYRAGETTQDMYYLKNLDDGNIQIGVRPVFKSNGKKGEIYKFNVNL
;
A
#
# COMPACT_ATOMS: atom_id res chain seq x y z
N MET A 1 -47.82 12.90 -68.35
CA MET A 1 -47.15 13.19 -67.06
C MET A 1 -45.65 13.37 -67.25
N LYS A 2 -45.21 14.43 -67.94
CA LYS A 2 -43.78 14.68 -68.27
C LYS A 2 -43.32 16.10 -67.94
N LYS A 3 -43.98 16.76 -66.98
CA LYS A 3 -43.62 18.10 -66.47
C LYS A 3 -43.65 18.19 -64.93
N LEU A 4 -43.50 17.07 -64.22
CA LEU A 4 -43.42 17.05 -62.75
C LEU A 4 -42.19 16.33 -62.19
N LEU A 5 -41.22 15.96 -63.05
CA LEU A 5 -40.05 15.15 -62.65
C LEU A 5 -38.70 15.88 -62.72
N ASN A 6 -38.67 17.19 -62.99
CA ASN A 6 -37.42 17.96 -63.08
C ASN A 6 -37.19 18.95 -61.92
N SER A 7 -38.03 18.95 -60.89
CA SER A 7 -37.90 19.82 -59.72
C SER A 7 -37.41 19.11 -58.45
N LEU A 8 -37.01 17.84 -58.53
CA LEU A 8 -36.54 17.03 -57.39
C LEU A 8 -35.08 16.55 -57.51
N LEU A 9 -34.32 17.06 -58.49
CA LEU A 9 -32.92 16.68 -58.74
C LEU A 9 -31.92 17.82 -58.52
N LEU A 10 -32.30 18.88 -57.80
CA LEU A 10 -31.45 20.04 -57.52
C LEU A 10 -31.35 20.43 -56.02
N VAL A 11 -31.61 19.47 -55.13
CA VAL A 11 -31.27 19.62 -53.69
C VAL A 11 -30.48 18.40 -53.23
N SER A 12 -29.36 18.15 -53.89
CA SER A 12 -28.25 17.40 -53.30
C SER A 12 -27.11 18.39 -53.15
N VAL A 13 -26.65 18.59 -51.90
CA VAL A 13 -25.65 19.57 -51.41
C VAL A 13 -26.29 20.94 -51.07
N PRO A 14 -26.64 21.19 -49.78
CA PRO A 14 -25.63 21.48 -48.75
C PRO A 14 -25.95 20.88 -47.37
N VAL A 15 -26.17 19.56 -47.27
CA VAL A 15 -26.27 18.90 -45.94
C VAL A 15 -24.88 18.59 -45.36
N THR A 16 -23.85 18.49 -46.21
CA THR A 16 -22.45 18.21 -45.80
C THR A 16 -21.73 19.41 -45.18
N PHE A 17 -22.09 20.65 -45.54
CA PHE A 17 -21.49 21.85 -44.92
C PHE A 17 -22.15 22.22 -43.60
N ALA A 18 -23.46 21.96 -43.42
CA ALA A 18 -24.15 22.21 -42.16
C ALA A 18 -23.69 21.25 -41.05
N THR A 19 -23.46 19.97 -41.35
CA THR A 19 -22.96 18.99 -40.35
C THR A 19 -21.51 19.25 -39.96
N GLN A 20 -20.66 19.70 -40.89
CA GLN A 20 -19.29 20.12 -40.58
C GLN A 20 -19.26 21.41 -39.75
N LEU A 21 -20.09 22.41 -40.07
CA LEU A 21 -20.19 23.64 -39.26
C LEU A 21 -20.73 23.37 -37.85
N ILE A 22 -21.71 22.48 -37.71
CA ILE A 22 -22.25 22.06 -36.39
C ILE A 22 -21.20 21.25 -35.62
N GLY A 23 -20.45 20.36 -36.28
CA GLY A 23 -19.35 19.60 -35.66
C GLY A 23 -18.17 20.48 -35.22
N CYS A 24 -17.76 21.47 -36.02
CA CYS A 24 -16.71 22.41 -35.66
C CYS A 24 -17.12 23.35 -34.52
N ASN A 25 -18.37 23.83 -34.51
CA ASN A 25 -18.88 24.69 -33.42
C ASN A 25 -19.00 23.93 -32.09
N TYR A 26 -19.30 22.63 -32.16
CA TYR A 26 -19.31 21.71 -31.03
C TYR A 26 -17.92 21.53 -30.40
N THR A 27 -16.92 21.22 -31.22
CA THR A 27 -15.53 21.03 -30.74
C THR A 27 -14.97 22.33 -30.16
N ASN A 28 -15.31 23.48 -30.73
CA ASN A 28 -14.88 24.78 -30.21
C ASN A 28 -15.42 25.05 -28.79
N LYS A 29 -16.72 24.81 -28.54
CA LYS A 29 -17.30 24.99 -27.20
C LYS A 29 -16.73 24.04 -26.16
N GLN A 30 -16.53 22.77 -26.54
CA GLN A 30 -15.91 21.78 -25.66
C GLN A 30 -14.48 22.22 -25.27
N ASN A 31 -13.71 22.69 -26.25
CA ASN A 31 -12.36 23.21 -26.03
C ASN A 31 -12.36 24.49 -25.17
N GLU A 32 -13.32 25.40 -25.35
CA GLU A 32 -13.50 26.57 -24.47
C GLU A 32 -13.78 26.15 -23.01
N PHE A 33 -14.63 25.15 -22.81
CA PHE A 33 -14.90 24.59 -21.48
C PHE A 33 -13.63 24.00 -20.83
N LEU A 34 -12.93 23.11 -21.55
CA LEU A 34 -11.74 22.43 -21.02
C LEU A 34 -10.55 23.39 -20.83
N SER A 35 -10.33 24.32 -21.76
CA SER A 35 -9.27 25.33 -21.63
C SER A 35 -9.54 26.34 -20.51
N GLY A 36 -10.82 26.54 -20.15
CA GLY A 36 -11.26 27.47 -19.10
C GLY A 36 -10.93 27.05 -17.66
N PHE A 37 -10.54 25.79 -17.42
CA PHE A 37 -10.09 25.36 -16.09
C PHE A 37 -8.85 26.13 -15.65
N LYS A 38 -8.75 26.41 -14.34
CA LYS A 38 -7.60 27.11 -13.75
C LYS A 38 -6.39 26.20 -13.69
N ASN A 39 -5.21 26.78 -13.52
CA ASN A 39 -4.01 26.02 -13.21
C ASN A 39 -4.20 25.30 -11.87
N PHE A 40 -3.76 24.04 -11.81
CA PHE A 40 -3.75 23.29 -10.57
C PHE A 40 -2.76 23.89 -9.57
N ASP A 41 -3.20 24.03 -8.31
CA ASP A 41 -2.39 24.52 -7.20
C ASP A 41 -1.66 23.38 -6.49
N TRP A 42 -0.41 23.15 -6.88
CA TRP A 42 0.44 22.13 -6.27
C TRP A 42 0.85 22.48 -4.82
N LYS A 43 0.75 23.74 -4.39
CA LYS A 43 1.08 24.18 -3.02
C LYS A 43 -0.05 23.85 -2.03
N ASN A 44 -1.21 23.42 -2.51
CA ASN A 44 -2.30 23.00 -1.65
C ASN A 44 -1.88 21.77 -0.83
N SER A 45 -1.90 21.85 0.50
CA SER A 45 -1.48 20.76 1.41
C SER A 45 -2.45 19.57 1.48
N LYS A 46 -3.69 19.78 1.04
CA LYS A 46 -4.73 18.76 1.00
C LYS A 46 -4.70 17.98 -0.31
N ASP A 47 -4.83 18.72 -1.41
CA ASP A 47 -5.09 18.19 -2.75
C ASP A 47 -3.83 18.15 -3.65
N GLY A 48 -2.78 18.92 -3.29
CA GLY A 48 -1.49 18.97 -3.96
C GLY A 48 -0.35 18.37 -3.12
N GLU A 49 0.86 18.85 -3.33
CA GLU A 49 2.05 18.39 -2.59
C GLU A 49 2.31 19.20 -1.30
N GLY A 50 1.66 20.35 -1.15
CA GLY A 50 1.83 21.26 0.00
C GLY A 50 2.89 22.33 -0.19
N TYR A 51 3.74 22.20 -1.22
CA TYR A 51 4.80 23.14 -1.55
C TYR A 51 5.18 23.02 -3.02
N GLU A 52 5.98 23.98 -3.50
CA GLU A 52 6.51 23.98 -4.86
C GLU A 52 7.92 23.39 -4.87
N VAL A 53 8.18 22.52 -5.85
CA VAL A 53 9.46 21.84 -6.00
C VAL A 53 10.14 22.32 -7.27
N ASP A 54 11.33 22.90 -7.11
CA ASP A 54 12.18 23.22 -8.24
C ASP A 54 12.85 21.94 -8.76
N SER A 55 12.46 21.52 -9.96
CA SER A 55 13.00 20.32 -10.61
C SER A 55 14.47 20.48 -11.04
N TYR A 56 15.01 21.70 -11.00
CA TYR A 56 16.40 22.03 -11.32
C TYR A 56 17.20 22.48 -10.09
N SER A 57 16.73 22.15 -8.88
CA SER A 57 17.46 22.41 -7.64
C SER A 57 18.84 21.75 -7.64
N SER A 58 19.85 22.44 -7.10
CA SER A 58 21.19 21.85 -6.91
C SER A 58 21.19 20.63 -5.99
N ASP A 59 20.20 20.52 -5.09
CA ASP A 59 20.02 19.35 -4.23
C ASP A 59 19.72 18.07 -5.04
N PHE A 60 19.25 18.22 -6.28
CA PHE A 60 18.87 17.12 -7.16
C PHE A 60 19.95 16.85 -8.21
N GLU A 61 21.07 17.57 -8.18
CA GLU A 61 22.12 17.47 -9.19
C GLU A 61 22.89 16.15 -9.08
N LEU A 62 23.08 15.46 -10.21
CA LEU A 62 23.93 14.29 -10.33
C LEU A 62 25.32 14.70 -10.81
N ASP A 63 26.38 14.25 -10.13
CA ASP A 63 27.74 14.27 -10.68
C ASP A 63 27.86 13.23 -11.80
N ALA A 64 27.67 13.70 -13.03
CA ALA A 64 27.67 12.87 -14.22
C ALA A 64 29.04 12.81 -14.93
N SER A 65 30.13 13.23 -14.27
CA SER A 65 31.46 13.33 -14.89
C SER A 65 31.99 12.01 -15.47
N ASN A 66 31.57 10.87 -14.91
CA ASN A 66 31.95 9.52 -15.33
C ASN A 66 30.78 8.70 -15.88
N GLU A 67 29.64 9.33 -16.16
CA GLU A 67 28.44 8.62 -16.61
C GLU A 67 28.44 8.41 -18.12
N ASN A 68 28.12 7.19 -18.56
CA ASN A 68 27.94 6.88 -19.97
C ASN A 68 26.54 7.33 -20.42
N ILE A 69 26.49 8.13 -21.49
CA ILE A 69 25.25 8.68 -22.03
C ILE A 69 25.01 8.09 -23.42
N LYS A 70 23.83 7.51 -23.61
CA LYS A 70 23.35 7.01 -24.89
C LYS A 70 22.25 7.93 -25.42
N ASP A 71 22.54 8.67 -26.48
CA ASP A 71 21.59 9.59 -27.09
C ASP A 71 20.64 8.84 -28.04
N LEU A 72 19.35 8.88 -27.73
CA LEU A 72 18.26 8.33 -28.52
C LEU A 72 17.67 9.37 -29.50
N GLY A 73 18.19 10.59 -29.50
CA GLY A 73 17.85 11.65 -30.44
C GLY A 73 16.68 12.53 -29.99
N ASN A 74 15.97 13.06 -30.97
CA ASN A 74 14.88 14.01 -30.76
C ASN A 74 13.54 13.37 -31.08
N ILE A 75 12.56 13.66 -30.25
CA ILE A 75 11.16 13.25 -30.43
C ILE A 75 10.27 14.49 -30.46
N LYS A 76 9.11 14.36 -31.10
CA LYS A 76 8.03 15.34 -31.03
C LYS A 76 6.90 14.76 -30.19
N PRO A 77 6.18 15.58 -29.42
CA PRO A 77 5.02 15.10 -28.72
C PRO A 77 3.90 14.73 -29.71
N ASP A 78 3.23 13.59 -29.45
CA ASP A 78 2.07 13.16 -30.25
C ASP A 78 0.92 14.17 -30.11
N ASN A 79 0.79 14.76 -28.92
CA ASN A 79 -0.15 15.83 -28.61
C ASN A 79 0.54 16.94 -27.82
N TYR A 80 0.34 18.20 -28.23
CA TYR A 80 0.81 19.40 -27.53
C TYR A 80 -0.34 20.40 -27.45
N ASN A 81 -0.86 20.65 -26.24
CA ASN A 81 -2.06 21.46 -26.05
C ASN A 81 -2.07 22.14 -24.66
N SER A 82 -2.88 23.17 -24.45
CA SER A 82 -2.99 23.86 -23.15
C SER A 82 -3.95 23.19 -22.15
N PHE A 83 -4.54 22.07 -22.57
CA PHE A 83 -5.48 21.26 -21.80
C PHE A 83 -5.50 19.82 -22.35
N LEU A 84 -5.99 18.87 -21.55
CA LEU A 84 -6.16 17.48 -21.99
C LEU A 84 -7.45 17.33 -22.81
N ASP A 85 -7.33 16.97 -24.07
CA ASP A 85 -8.47 16.72 -24.96
C ASP A 85 -8.92 15.25 -24.84
N TYR A 86 -9.99 15.02 -24.07
CA TYR A 86 -10.58 13.69 -23.90
C TYR A 86 -11.18 13.10 -25.20
N GLY A 87 -11.43 13.93 -26.22
CA GLY A 87 -11.93 13.46 -27.52
C GLY A 87 -10.90 12.68 -28.31
N THR A 88 -9.61 13.00 -28.15
CA THR A 88 -8.49 12.31 -28.80
C THR A 88 -7.64 11.50 -27.82
N PHE A 89 -7.77 11.76 -26.52
CA PHE A 89 -6.98 11.13 -25.47
C PHE A 89 -7.88 10.57 -24.35
N ASN A 90 -8.46 9.40 -24.59
CA ASN A 90 -9.38 8.76 -23.65
C ASN A 90 -8.64 8.25 -22.40
N THR A 91 -9.14 8.60 -21.22
CA THR A 91 -8.62 8.11 -19.93
C THR A 91 -9.67 7.35 -19.12
N GLY A 92 -10.74 6.90 -19.77
CA GLY A 92 -11.88 6.24 -19.16
C GLY A 92 -12.70 7.17 -18.25
N PHE A 93 -13.43 6.57 -17.31
CA PHE A 93 -14.29 7.30 -16.38
C PHE A 93 -13.48 8.28 -15.51
N LYS A 94 -14.03 9.49 -15.30
CA LYS A 94 -13.42 10.56 -14.52
C LYS A 94 -14.45 11.32 -13.70
N TRP A 95 -14.02 11.77 -12.54
CA TRP A 95 -14.86 12.41 -11.54
C TRP A 95 -14.69 13.92 -11.76
N SER A 96 -15.65 14.76 -11.39
CA SER A 96 -15.56 16.20 -11.71
C SER A 96 -14.25 16.86 -11.24
N LYS A 97 -13.77 16.50 -10.04
CA LYS A 97 -12.47 16.97 -9.52
C LYS A 97 -11.27 16.39 -10.26
N ASP A 98 -11.36 15.13 -10.67
CA ASP A 98 -10.32 14.47 -11.45
C ASP A 98 -10.19 15.11 -12.84
N ILE A 99 -11.31 15.49 -13.45
CA ILE A 99 -11.36 16.26 -14.70
C ILE A 99 -10.62 17.59 -14.50
N GLU A 100 -10.97 18.39 -13.48
CA GLU A 100 -10.33 19.68 -13.20
C GLU A 100 -8.79 19.56 -13.07
N LYS A 101 -8.32 18.57 -12.30
CA LYS A 101 -6.88 18.32 -12.12
C LYS A 101 -6.22 17.81 -13.39
N GLN A 102 -6.79 16.81 -14.04
CA GLN A 102 -6.17 16.14 -15.18
C GLN A 102 -6.20 17.00 -16.45
N VAL A 103 -7.23 17.82 -16.66
CA VAL A 103 -7.29 18.75 -17.80
C VAL A 103 -6.16 19.77 -17.73
N SER A 104 -5.88 20.31 -16.55
CA SER A 104 -4.89 21.36 -16.36
C SER A 104 -3.45 20.86 -16.22
N THR A 105 -3.25 19.57 -15.91
CA THR A 105 -1.92 19.01 -15.64
C THR A 105 -1.52 17.87 -16.58
N GLY A 106 -2.50 17.15 -17.12
CA GLY A 106 -2.27 15.89 -17.82
C GLY A 106 -1.82 14.77 -16.89
N ILE A 107 -1.96 14.85 -15.56
CA ILE A 107 -1.46 13.78 -14.69
C ILE A 107 -2.26 12.46 -14.84
N PRO A 108 -1.60 11.28 -14.88
CA PRO A 108 -2.30 10.00 -14.74
C PRO A 108 -2.91 9.87 -13.34
N LEU A 109 -4.17 9.41 -13.27
CA LEU A 109 -4.90 9.24 -12.02
C LEU A 109 -5.19 7.76 -11.74
N ASN A 110 -5.46 7.46 -10.47
CA ASN A 110 -5.94 6.14 -10.07
C ASN A 110 -7.25 5.82 -10.77
N LYS A 111 -7.51 4.53 -11.02
CA LYS A 111 -8.74 4.10 -11.69
C LYS A 111 -9.91 3.99 -10.74
N GLY A 112 -11.07 4.39 -11.24
CA GLY A 112 -12.38 4.17 -10.66
C GLY A 112 -13.42 4.13 -11.76
N PHE A 113 -14.58 3.54 -11.49
CA PHE A 113 -15.61 3.36 -12.49
C PHE A 113 -17.00 3.64 -11.91
N MET A 114 -17.77 4.45 -12.64
CA MET A 114 -19.24 4.38 -12.61
C MET A 114 -19.72 3.34 -13.62
N PRO A 115 -20.72 2.51 -13.29
CA PRO A 115 -21.21 1.51 -14.23
C PRO A 115 -21.65 2.12 -15.57
N ASN A 116 -22.46 3.16 -15.52
CA ASN A 116 -22.93 3.86 -16.72
C ASN A 116 -21.91 4.87 -17.27
N GLY A 117 -20.79 5.08 -16.59
CA GLY A 117 -19.80 6.10 -16.92
C GLY A 117 -20.29 7.55 -16.75
N ASN A 118 -19.60 8.46 -17.43
CA ASN A 118 -19.83 9.91 -17.39
C ASN A 118 -20.98 10.34 -18.29
N MET A 119 -21.53 11.53 -18.01
CA MET A 119 -22.33 12.25 -18.99
C MET A 119 -21.40 13.05 -19.91
N ALA A 120 -21.78 13.20 -21.18
CA ALA A 120 -20.99 13.98 -22.12
C ALA A 120 -20.76 15.43 -21.63
N TYR A 121 -21.78 16.04 -20.98
CA TYR A 121 -21.65 17.40 -20.45
C TYR A 121 -20.56 17.53 -19.38
N ASP A 122 -20.17 16.46 -18.69
CA ASP A 122 -19.06 16.47 -17.72
C ASP A 122 -17.74 16.92 -18.39
N PHE A 123 -17.65 16.72 -19.71
CA PHE A 123 -16.50 17.09 -20.55
C PHE A 123 -16.75 18.34 -21.41
N GLY A 124 -17.81 19.12 -21.13
CA GLY A 124 -18.12 20.37 -21.84
C GLY A 124 -19.04 20.22 -23.05
N ILE A 125 -19.66 19.05 -23.24
CA ILE A 125 -20.59 18.79 -24.34
C ILE A 125 -22.01 19.18 -23.91
N ASP A 126 -22.44 20.40 -24.22
CA ASP A 126 -23.67 21.00 -23.67
C ASP A 126 -24.90 20.96 -24.62
N THR A 127 -24.74 20.45 -25.85
CA THR A 127 -25.84 20.48 -26.82
C THR A 127 -27.01 19.59 -26.37
N PRO A 128 -28.28 20.01 -26.55
CA PRO A 128 -29.43 19.21 -26.12
C PRO A 128 -29.47 17.78 -26.66
N ALA A 129 -28.89 17.54 -27.84
CA ALA A 129 -28.86 16.23 -28.49
C ALA A 129 -27.76 15.29 -27.97
N GLN A 130 -26.72 15.80 -27.30
CA GLN A 130 -25.55 15.00 -26.89
C GLN A 130 -25.24 15.07 -25.39
N ALA A 131 -25.67 16.12 -24.68
CA ALA A 131 -25.27 16.39 -23.30
C ALA A 131 -25.48 15.20 -22.35
N TYR A 132 -26.60 14.49 -22.50
CA TYR A 132 -26.98 13.34 -21.66
C TYR A 132 -26.57 11.99 -22.23
N ARG A 133 -25.74 11.96 -23.29
CA ARG A 133 -25.13 10.72 -23.77
C ARG A 133 -24.13 10.22 -22.73
N ARG A 134 -24.19 8.92 -22.42
CA ARG A 134 -23.24 8.25 -21.53
C ARG A 134 -21.93 7.94 -22.27
N LEU A 135 -20.81 8.25 -21.63
CA LEU A 135 -19.44 7.99 -22.08
C LEU A 135 -18.72 7.14 -21.05
N ASN A 136 -17.69 6.40 -21.45
CA ASN A 136 -16.80 5.68 -20.52
C ASN A 136 -17.55 4.73 -19.56
N SER A 137 -18.60 4.07 -20.06
CA SER A 137 -19.25 2.97 -19.35
C SER A 137 -18.23 1.89 -19.00
N ILE A 138 -18.38 1.23 -17.85
CA ILE A 138 -17.48 0.14 -17.47
C ILE A 138 -17.50 -1.01 -18.48
N LEU A 139 -18.63 -1.23 -19.16
CA LEU A 139 -18.77 -2.25 -20.20
C LEU A 139 -17.97 -1.90 -21.47
N THR A 140 -17.60 -0.64 -21.64
CA THR A 140 -16.75 -0.16 -22.74
C THR A 140 -15.28 -0.03 -22.37
N PHE A 141 -14.91 -0.36 -21.12
CA PHE A 141 -13.51 -0.32 -20.70
C PHE A 141 -12.66 -1.24 -21.58
N ASP A 142 -11.65 -0.66 -22.21
CA ASP A 142 -10.64 -1.36 -22.99
C ASP A 142 -9.28 -0.73 -22.65
N PRO A 143 -8.38 -1.47 -21.97
CA PRO A 143 -7.10 -0.93 -21.55
C PRO A 143 -6.17 -0.58 -22.72
N SER A 144 -6.44 -1.04 -23.95
CA SER A 144 -5.62 -0.72 -25.13
C SER A 144 -5.82 0.70 -25.65
N VAL A 145 -6.96 1.32 -25.32
CA VAL A 145 -7.31 2.69 -25.74
C VAL A 145 -7.48 3.65 -24.56
N ASP A 146 -7.43 3.15 -23.33
CA ASP A 146 -7.45 3.96 -22.12
C ASP A 146 -6.02 4.33 -21.69
N MET A 147 -5.67 5.60 -21.88
CA MET A 147 -4.31 6.11 -21.70
C MET A 147 -3.82 6.17 -20.24
N ASP A 148 -4.73 6.05 -19.27
CA ASP A 148 -4.36 5.94 -17.85
C ASP A 148 -4.22 4.47 -17.40
N ALA A 149 -4.74 3.50 -18.16
CA ALA A 149 -4.81 2.09 -17.73
C ALA A 149 -3.41 1.50 -17.47
N LYS A 150 -2.45 1.78 -18.35
CA LYS A 150 -1.06 1.32 -18.24
C LYS A 150 -0.32 1.81 -16.98
N TYR A 151 -0.61 3.03 -16.50
CA TYR A 151 -0.07 3.55 -15.25
C TYR A 151 -0.64 2.83 -14.02
N ASN A 152 -1.85 2.27 -14.15
CA ASN A 152 -2.56 1.54 -13.11
C ASN A 152 -2.29 0.02 -13.13
N LYS A 153 -1.33 -0.43 -13.94
CA LYS A 153 -0.91 -1.84 -13.98
C LYS A 153 0.26 -2.09 -13.03
N SER A 154 0.16 -3.14 -12.22
CA SER A 154 1.28 -3.67 -11.44
C SER A 154 2.24 -4.47 -12.31
N TYR A 155 3.54 -4.26 -12.13
CA TYR A 155 4.62 -5.03 -12.75
C TYR A 155 5.20 -6.07 -11.78
N GLN A 156 4.65 -6.15 -10.57
CA GLN A 156 5.08 -7.08 -9.54
C GLN A 156 4.06 -8.22 -9.36
N PRO A 157 4.37 -9.44 -9.81
CA PRO A 157 3.62 -10.63 -9.42
C PRO A 157 3.70 -10.86 -7.91
N ILE A 158 2.63 -11.43 -7.35
CA ILE A 158 2.60 -11.80 -5.93
C ILE A 158 3.70 -12.80 -5.60
N ARG A 159 4.52 -12.47 -4.60
CA ARG A 159 5.63 -13.33 -4.17
C ARG A 159 5.11 -14.46 -3.29
N LYS A 160 5.73 -15.64 -3.40
CA LYS A 160 5.44 -16.75 -2.47
C LYS A 160 5.82 -16.34 -1.04
N ARG A 161 4.98 -16.67 -0.07
CA ARG A 161 5.25 -16.51 1.37
C ARG A 161 4.82 -17.75 2.14
N ASP A 162 5.44 -17.97 3.28
CA ASP A 162 5.10 -19.04 4.22
C ASP A 162 5.20 -18.51 5.67
N TYR A 163 4.79 -19.32 6.65
CA TYR A 163 5.08 -19.03 8.05
C TYR A 163 6.58 -19.16 8.33
N PRO A 164 7.16 -18.34 9.25
CA PRO A 164 8.50 -18.59 9.76
C PRO A 164 8.60 -20.00 10.38
N GLY A 165 9.80 -20.57 10.42
CA GLY A 165 10.02 -21.94 10.91
C GLY A 165 9.57 -22.24 12.34
N VAL A 166 9.35 -21.21 13.17
CA VAL A 166 8.85 -21.27 14.54
C VAL A 166 7.57 -20.46 14.63
N LYS A 167 6.58 -20.99 15.36
CA LYS A 167 5.44 -20.21 15.82
C LYS A 167 5.88 -19.30 16.95
N TYR A 168 5.80 -17.98 16.75
CA TYR A 168 6.37 -17.02 17.68
C TYR A 168 5.70 -17.07 19.05
N LEU A 169 4.36 -17.07 19.09
CA LEU A 169 3.59 -17.19 20.33
C LEU A 169 2.56 -18.31 20.23
N GLU A 170 2.37 -19.06 21.33
CA GLU A 170 1.34 -20.10 21.41
C GLU A 170 -0.09 -19.56 21.19
N SER A 171 -0.33 -18.28 21.49
CA SER A 171 -1.62 -17.61 21.30
C SER A 171 -1.98 -17.40 19.83
N GLN A 172 -1.01 -17.40 18.92
CA GLN A 172 -1.28 -17.28 17.49
C GLN A 172 -2.03 -18.52 16.97
N ASP A 173 -2.92 -18.34 16.01
CA ASP A 173 -3.74 -19.43 15.46
C ASP A 173 -3.77 -19.37 13.94
N GLU A 174 -3.13 -20.34 13.30
CA GLU A 174 -3.01 -20.41 11.82
C GLU A 174 -4.33 -20.68 11.10
N ARG A 175 -5.37 -21.09 11.85
CA ARG A 175 -6.72 -21.25 11.30
C ARG A 175 -7.39 -19.89 11.07
N ILE A 176 -6.94 -18.84 11.74
CA ILE A 176 -7.56 -17.51 11.72
C ILE A 176 -6.86 -16.66 10.65
N LYS A 177 -7.66 -16.06 9.78
CA LYS A 177 -7.20 -15.06 8.80
C LYS A 177 -7.56 -13.65 9.29
N PHE A 178 -6.79 -12.67 8.82
CA PHE A 178 -7.08 -11.26 9.06
C PHE A 178 -7.20 -10.48 7.75
N ASN A 179 -8.29 -9.71 7.62
CA ASN A 179 -8.48 -8.78 6.51
C ASN A 179 -8.42 -7.34 7.03
N LEU A 180 -7.57 -6.51 6.43
CA LEU A 180 -7.56 -5.07 6.69
C LEU A 180 -8.39 -4.34 5.64
N LEU A 181 -9.43 -3.64 6.05
CA LEU A 181 -10.18 -2.70 5.20
C LEU A 181 -9.68 -1.29 5.55
N SER A 182 -8.92 -0.68 4.65
CA SER A 182 -8.37 0.66 4.85
C SER A 182 -8.16 1.39 3.52
N TYR A 183 -7.88 2.69 3.57
CA TYR A 183 -7.75 3.49 2.35
C TYR A 183 -6.60 3.01 1.46
N ASN A 184 -6.84 3.10 0.17
CA ASN A 184 -5.90 2.69 -0.87
C ASN A 184 -4.82 3.75 -1.15
N THR A 185 -5.13 5.02 -0.87
CA THR A 185 -4.25 6.20 -0.93
C THR A 185 -4.64 7.18 0.19
N LYS A 186 -4.08 8.40 0.21
CA LYS A 186 -4.43 9.50 1.11
C LYS A 186 -5.88 9.99 0.91
N GLY A 187 -6.85 9.16 1.28
CA GLY A 187 -8.28 9.38 1.07
C GLY A 187 -8.94 8.25 0.26
N ALA A 188 -10.27 8.28 0.24
CA ALA A 188 -11.10 7.25 -0.39
C ALA A 188 -11.34 7.46 -1.91
N SER A 189 -10.71 8.49 -2.51
CA SER A 189 -10.94 8.89 -3.91
C SER A 189 -9.77 8.58 -4.86
N THR A 190 -10.01 8.60 -6.16
CA THR A 190 -8.98 8.39 -7.21
C THR A 190 -8.12 9.63 -7.49
N PHE A 191 -8.45 10.75 -6.85
CA PHE A 191 -7.81 12.03 -7.06
C PHE A 191 -6.33 12.05 -6.64
N ASN A 192 -5.97 11.22 -5.66
CA ASN A 192 -4.60 11.05 -5.20
C ASN A 192 -3.79 10.27 -6.25
N ASN A 193 -2.78 10.92 -6.83
CA ASN A 193 -1.99 10.42 -7.97
C ASN A 193 -0.73 9.65 -7.55
N SER A 194 -0.80 8.79 -6.53
CA SER A 194 0.39 8.11 -5.98
C SER A 194 1.10 7.19 -6.98
N ILE A 195 0.39 6.69 -7.99
CA ILE A 195 0.90 5.75 -9.01
C ILE A 195 2.06 6.28 -9.87
N VAL A 196 2.24 7.61 -9.94
CA VAL A 196 3.36 8.28 -10.62
C VAL A 196 4.39 8.88 -9.66
N GLY A 197 4.24 8.60 -8.36
CA GLY A 197 5.02 9.22 -7.29
C GLY A 197 4.59 10.64 -6.95
N SER A 198 5.17 11.16 -5.88
CA SER A 198 4.91 12.50 -5.35
C SER A 198 6.17 13.04 -4.68
N LYS A 199 6.31 14.36 -4.60
CA LYS A 199 7.32 14.99 -3.74
C LYS A 199 6.86 15.16 -2.31
N ASN A 200 5.57 14.99 -1.99
CA ASN A 200 5.13 14.95 -0.60
C ASN A 200 5.49 13.59 0.03
N PRO A 201 6.35 13.51 1.07
CA PRO A 201 6.79 12.25 1.66
C PRO A 201 5.72 11.54 2.51
N PHE A 202 4.53 12.13 2.67
CA PHE A 202 3.43 11.58 3.46
C PHE A 202 2.41 10.81 2.60
N GLU A 203 2.17 9.56 2.97
CA GLU A 203 1.12 8.69 2.43
C GLU A 203 0.65 7.70 3.51
N ILE A 204 -0.56 7.14 3.33
CA ILE A 204 -1.12 6.09 4.19
C ILE A 204 -0.55 4.73 3.75
N THR A 205 0.76 4.57 3.89
CA THR A 205 1.45 3.34 3.49
C THR A 205 1.24 2.24 4.53
N GLN A 206 0.76 1.08 4.09
CA GLN A 206 0.69 -0.12 4.92
C GLN A 206 2.08 -0.74 5.08
N LEU A 207 2.54 -0.92 6.32
CA LEU A 207 3.91 -1.36 6.61
C LEU A 207 3.99 -2.78 7.17
N ASN A 208 2.87 -3.38 7.57
CA ASN A 208 2.82 -4.66 8.28
C ASN A 208 2.14 -5.79 7.48
N TRP A 209 2.58 -5.99 6.24
CA TRP A 209 2.03 -7.00 5.33
C TRP A 209 2.12 -8.45 5.85
N GLN A 210 3.05 -8.75 6.75
CA GLN A 210 3.27 -10.09 7.30
C GLN A 210 2.05 -10.66 8.04
N TYR A 211 1.17 -9.81 8.59
CA TYR A 211 -0.03 -10.24 9.31
C TYR A 211 -1.32 -10.17 8.48
N ASN A 212 -1.28 -9.59 7.28
CA ASN A 212 -2.48 -9.44 6.46
C ASN A 212 -2.67 -10.67 5.57
N THR A 213 -3.81 -11.35 5.72
CA THR A 213 -4.24 -12.34 4.72
C THR A 213 -4.64 -11.60 3.46
N ASN A 214 -5.58 -10.66 3.60
CA ASN A 214 -6.06 -9.80 2.53
C ASN A 214 -6.04 -8.33 2.97
N PHE A 215 -5.72 -7.43 2.05
CA PHE A 215 -5.95 -6.00 2.20
C PHE A 215 -7.05 -5.58 1.22
N VAL A 216 -8.07 -4.91 1.72
CA VAL A 216 -9.14 -4.34 0.90
C VAL A 216 -8.88 -2.85 0.79
N GLY A 217 -8.62 -2.38 -0.43
CA GLY A 217 -8.49 -0.96 -0.73
C GLY A 217 -9.83 -0.26 -0.62
N TRP A 218 -10.23 0.06 0.61
CA TRP A 218 -11.50 0.70 0.92
C TRP A 218 -11.55 2.10 0.31
N SER A 219 -12.42 2.28 -0.68
CA SER A 219 -12.54 3.49 -1.49
C SER A 219 -13.86 3.47 -2.26
N GLY A 220 -14.20 4.60 -2.88
CA GLY A 220 -15.39 4.74 -3.71
C GLY A 220 -16.63 5.14 -2.92
N SER A 221 -17.60 5.69 -3.65
CA SER A 221 -18.93 6.03 -3.13
C SER A 221 -19.92 6.07 -4.30
N TRP A 222 -21.21 6.22 -3.99
CA TRP A 222 -22.25 6.33 -5.02
C TRP A 222 -22.04 7.51 -5.97
N TYR A 223 -21.35 8.57 -5.55
CA TYR A 223 -21.10 9.78 -6.37
C TYR A 223 -19.76 9.73 -7.10
N GLU A 224 -18.78 9.07 -6.48
CA GLU A 224 -17.39 9.04 -6.92
C GLU A 224 -17.08 7.86 -7.84
N GLY A 225 -17.83 6.77 -7.72
CA GLY A 225 -17.63 5.55 -8.49
C GLY A 225 -17.68 4.37 -7.53
N PRO A 226 -18.66 3.47 -7.64
CA PRO A 226 -18.78 2.35 -6.72
C PRO A 226 -17.73 1.27 -6.96
N ILE A 227 -16.99 1.27 -8.08
CA ILE A 227 -16.04 0.19 -8.44
C ILE A 227 -14.64 0.77 -8.54
N ILE A 228 -13.80 0.52 -7.54
CA ILE A 228 -12.46 1.11 -7.41
C ILE A 228 -11.41 0.00 -7.31
N PRO A 229 -10.57 -0.19 -8.34
CA PRO A 229 -9.35 -0.97 -8.23
C PRO A 229 -8.35 -0.42 -7.21
N PRO A 230 -7.47 -1.27 -6.65
CA PRO A 230 -6.35 -0.79 -5.85
C PRO A 230 -5.36 0.03 -6.69
N ALA A 231 -4.62 0.95 -6.05
CA ALA A 231 -3.61 1.74 -6.73
C ALA A 231 -2.39 0.85 -7.01
N ALA A 232 -1.82 0.94 -8.21
CA ALA A 232 -0.78 0.00 -8.66
C ALA A 232 0.48 0.00 -7.79
N ASP A 233 0.85 1.14 -7.23
CA ASP A 233 1.95 1.26 -6.27
C ASP A 233 1.69 0.51 -4.95
N ASN A 234 0.42 0.46 -4.50
CA ASN A 234 0.00 -0.33 -3.34
C ASN A 234 -0.05 -1.83 -3.66
N ILE A 235 -0.49 -2.19 -4.88
CA ILE A 235 -0.44 -3.58 -5.36
C ILE A 235 0.97 -4.11 -5.32
N GLU A 236 1.94 -3.36 -5.86
CA GLU A 236 3.34 -3.77 -5.86
C GLU A 236 3.90 -3.92 -4.44
N SER A 237 3.58 -2.99 -3.53
CA SER A 237 3.98 -3.08 -2.11
C SER A 237 3.45 -4.36 -1.43
N ALA A 238 2.17 -4.68 -1.62
CA ALA A 238 1.55 -5.90 -1.10
C ALA A 238 2.20 -7.17 -1.70
N HIS A 239 2.35 -7.19 -3.03
CA HIS A 239 2.86 -8.34 -3.77
C HIS A 239 4.32 -8.66 -3.49
N LYS A 240 5.19 -7.66 -3.29
CA LYS A 240 6.58 -7.86 -2.82
C LYS A 240 6.64 -8.61 -1.49
N SER A 241 5.64 -8.38 -0.63
CA SER A 241 5.49 -9.01 0.68
C SER A 241 4.64 -10.30 0.65
N GLY A 242 4.17 -10.70 -0.54
CA GLY A 242 3.31 -11.87 -0.74
C GLY A 242 1.90 -11.74 -0.17
N ALA A 243 1.46 -10.53 0.18
CA ALA A 243 0.10 -10.26 0.65
C ALA A 243 -0.84 -10.03 -0.54
N LYS A 244 -2.11 -10.41 -0.37
CA LYS A 244 -3.15 -10.18 -1.37
C LYS A 244 -3.79 -8.82 -1.17
N ILE A 245 -4.21 -8.19 -2.26
CA ILE A 245 -4.90 -6.92 -2.29
C ILE A 245 -6.15 -6.96 -3.18
N PHE A 246 -7.24 -6.39 -2.68
CA PHE A 246 -8.57 -6.45 -3.29
C PHE A 246 -9.06 -5.05 -3.62
N GLY A 247 -9.67 -4.92 -4.81
CA GLY A 247 -10.46 -3.74 -5.15
C GLY A 247 -11.78 -3.70 -4.37
N ASN A 248 -12.45 -2.56 -4.38
CA ASN A 248 -13.73 -2.38 -3.69
C ASN A 248 -14.88 -2.18 -4.69
N ILE A 249 -15.97 -2.91 -4.49
CA ILE A 249 -17.27 -2.66 -5.13
C ILE A 249 -18.22 -2.22 -4.02
N PHE A 250 -18.40 -0.92 -3.84
CA PHE A 250 -19.26 -0.34 -2.80
C PHE A 250 -20.58 0.17 -3.38
N LEU A 251 -21.63 -0.62 -3.21
CA LEU A 251 -22.96 -0.29 -3.68
C LEU A 251 -23.76 0.41 -2.56
N ASP A 252 -23.64 1.73 -2.44
CA ASP A 252 -24.19 2.50 -1.31
C ASP A 252 -25.55 3.15 -1.57
N GLY A 253 -26.63 2.41 -1.28
CA GLY A 253 -28.00 2.90 -1.42
C GLY A 253 -28.44 3.89 -0.36
N PHE A 254 -27.81 3.88 0.82
CA PHE A 254 -28.17 4.78 1.93
C PHE A 254 -27.89 6.25 1.58
N HIS A 255 -26.82 6.49 0.83
CA HIS A 255 -26.37 7.85 0.55
C HIS A 255 -26.71 8.35 -0.86
N GLY A 256 -27.18 7.50 -1.77
CA GLY A 256 -27.71 7.98 -3.05
C GLY A 256 -27.59 7.06 -4.27
N LEU A 257 -27.06 5.84 -4.14
CA LEU A 257 -27.01 4.92 -5.28
C LEU A 257 -28.43 4.56 -5.74
N THR A 258 -28.69 4.68 -7.04
CA THR A 258 -29.98 4.36 -7.64
C THR A 258 -29.89 3.22 -8.66
N LYS A 259 -31.02 2.58 -8.95
CA LYS A 259 -31.10 1.54 -9.99
C LYS A 259 -30.65 2.06 -11.36
N GLU A 260 -30.98 3.32 -11.69
CA GLU A 260 -30.56 3.93 -12.97
C GLU A 260 -29.04 3.88 -13.09
N MET A 261 -28.30 4.25 -12.04
CA MET A 261 -26.84 4.28 -12.02
C MET A 261 -26.20 2.90 -12.21
N LEU A 262 -26.95 1.82 -11.96
CA LEU A 262 -26.52 0.43 -12.10
C LEU A 262 -26.97 -0.22 -13.42
N THR A 263 -27.54 0.54 -14.37
CA THR A 263 -28.06 -0.03 -15.62
C THR A 263 -27.04 -0.91 -16.35
N ASP A 264 -25.80 -0.42 -16.52
CA ASP A 264 -24.74 -1.21 -17.16
C ASP A 264 -24.12 -2.27 -16.24
N PHE A 265 -24.17 -2.08 -14.91
CA PHE A 265 -23.77 -3.13 -13.96
C PHE A 265 -24.69 -4.35 -14.06
N LEU A 266 -25.99 -4.11 -14.24
CA LEU A 266 -27.04 -5.12 -14.28
C LEU A 266 -27.38 -5.58 -15.71
N LYS A 267 -26.62 -5.14 -16.71
CA LYS A 267 -26.89 -5.47 -18.11
C LYS A 267 -26.56 -6.93 -18.39
N LYS A 268 -27.53 -7.63 -18.96
CA LYS A 268 -27.40 -9.02 -19.44
C LYS A 268 -27.23 -9.04 -20.96
N ASP A 269 -26.54 -10.05 -21.46
CA ASP A 269 -26.52 -10.39 -22.89
C ASP A 269 -27.84 -11.05 -23.33
N GLU A 270 -27.92 -11.45 -24.60
CA GLU A 270 -29.09 -12.13 -25.17
C GLU A 270 -29.37 -13.50 -24.51
N ASN A 271 -28.38 -14.10 -23.84
CA ASN A 271 -28.50 -15.37 -23.13
C ASN A 271 -28.85 -15.20 -21.65
N GLY A 272 -29.01 -13.97 -21.17
CA GLY A 272 -29.30 -13.68 -19.76
C GLY A 272 -28.07 -13.70 -18.85
N THR A 273 -26.85 -13.68 -19.40
CA THR A 273 -25.59 -13.64 -18.64
C THR A 273 -25.16 -12.19 -18.40
N PHE A 274 -24.74 -11.87 -17.17
CA PHE A 274 -24.29 -10.53 -16.82
C PHE A 274 -22.96 -10.18 -17.49
N LEU A 275 -22.94 -9.06 -18.22
CA LEU A 275 -21.74 -8.58 -18.92
C LEU A 275 -20.64 -8.06 -17.97
N ILE A 276 -21.04 -7.63 -16.77
CA ILE A 276 -20.11 -7.04 -15.79
C ILE A 276 -19.04 -8.04 -15.31
N VAL A 277 -19.37 -9.34 -15.27
CA VAL A 277 -18.49 -10.39 -14.75
C VAL A 277 -17.17 -10.43 -15.54
N ASP A 278 -17.25 -10.41 -16.87
CA ASP A 278 -16.06 -10.45 -17.73
C ASP A 278 -15.22 -9.17 -17.57
N LYS A 279 -15.86 -8.03 -17.30
CA LYS A 279 -15.16 -6.77 -17.04
C LYS A 279 -14.46 -6.74 -15.69
N LEU A 280 -15.08 -7.25 -14.64
CA LEU A 280 -14.44 -7.35 -13.32
C LEU A 280 -13.21 -8.27 -13.36
N ILE A 281 -13.29 -9.38 -14.11
CA ILE A 281 -12.17 -10.28 -14.35
C ILE A 281 -11.09 -9.59 -15.20
N GLN A 282 -11.47 -8.92 -16.29
CA GLN A 282 -10.54 -8.20 -17.17
C GLN A 282 -9.77 -7.11 -16.40
N ILE A 283 -10.46 -6.31 -15.59
CA ILE A 283 -9.86 -5.23 -14.79
C ILE A 283 -8.87 -5.81 -13.78
N ALA A 284 -9.28 -6.82 -13.00
CA ALA A 284 -8.42 -7.45 -11.99
C ALA A 284 -7.17 -8.09 -12.60
N THR A 285 -7.34 -8.81 -13.70
CA THR A 285 -6.24 -9.49 -14.39
C THR A 285 -5.29 -8.50 -15.06
N TYR A 286 -5.81 -7.46 -15.71
CA TYR A 286 -4.98 -6.47 -16.40
C TYR A 286 -4.18 -5.60 -15.41
N MET A 287 -4.82 -5.13 -14.33
CA MET A 287 -4.17 -4.30 -13.33
C MET A 287 -3.29 -5.11 -12.36
N GLY A 288 -3.59 -6.42 -12.23
CA GLY A 288 -2.79 -7.38 -11.49
C GLY A 288 -3.07 -7.40 -9.99
N PHE A 289 -4.33 -7.34 -9.56
CA PHE A 289 -4.74 -7.52 -8.15
C PHE A 289 -5.59 -8.78 -7.94
N ASP A 290 -5.85 -9.17 -6.69
CA ASP A 290 -6.24 -10.53 -6.32
C ASP A 290 -7.76 -10.78 -6.26
N GLY A 291 -8.60 -9.78 -6.49
CA GLY A 291 -10.04 -9.93 -6.43
C GLY A 291 -10.81 -8.71 -5.97
N TRP A 292 -12.07 -8.92 -5.62
CA TRP A 292 -12.99 -7.85 -5.21
C TRP A 292 -13.61 -8.10 -3.85
N TYR A 293 -13.61 -7.06 -3.02
CA TYR A 293 -14.52 -6.96 -1.89
C TYR A 293 -15.83 -6.33 -2.38
N LEU A 294 -16.93 -7.09 -2.32
CA LEU A 294 -18.24 -6.64 -2.76
C LEU A 294 -19.06 -6.26 -1.54
N ASN A 295 -19.21 -4.95 -1.32
CA ASN A 295 -20.08 -4.37 -0.31
C ASN A 295 -21.45 -4.04 -0.92
N ASN A 296 -22.45 -4.89 -0.66
CA ASN A 296 -23.83 -4.67 -1.07
C ASN A 296 -24.66 -3.95 0.02
N GLU A 297 -24.74 -2.63 -0.07
CA GLU A 297 -25.63 -1.77 0.73
C GLU A 297 -26.69 -1.09 -0.15
N ALA A 298 -26.91 -1.60 -1.37
CA ALA A 298 -27.67 -0.92 -2.41
C ALA A 298 -29.12 -0.68 -2.03
N ASN A 299 -29.69 -1.57 -1.22
CA ASN A 299 -31.10 -1.52 -0.80
C ASN A 299 -31.28 -0.99 0.63
N GLY A 300 -30.22 -0.49 1.28
CA GLY A 300 -30.25 -0.16 2.69
C GLY A 300 -30.63 -1.38 3.54
N ASN A 301 -31.66 -1.24 4.39
CA ASN A 301 -32.12 -2.31 5.28
C ASN A 301 -33.02 -3.37 4.61
N ASP A 302 -33.49 -3.13 3.38
CA ASP A 302 -34.34 -4.10 2.66
C ASP A 302 -33.45 -5.17 2.00
N PRO A 303 -33.64 -6.47 2.29
CA PRO A 303 -32.87 -7.53 1.66
C PRO A 303 -32.92 -7.44 0.13
N SER A 304 -34.11 -7.29 -0.48
CA SER A 304 -34.27 -7.23 -1.94
C SER A 304 -35.13 -6.03 -2.32
N GLY A 305 -34.55 -4.84 -2.12
CA GLY A 305 -35.19 -3.55 -2.38
C GLY A 305 -35.20 -3.15 -3.86
N THR A 306 -35.53 -1.88 -4.09
CA THR A 306 -35.80 -1.34 -5.43
C THR A 306 -34.55 -1.04 -6.25
N VAL A 307 -33.36 -1.00 -5.64
CA VAL A 307 -32.11 -0.67 -6.32
C VAL A 307 -31.53 -1.91 -7.01
N ILE A 308 -31.40 -3.02 -6.29
CA ILE A 308 -30.87 -4.28 -6.83
C ILE A 308 -31.64 -5.49 -6.30
N ASN A 309 -31.81 -6.52 -7.14
CA ASN A 309 -32.28 -7.82 -6.67
C ASN A 309 -31.09 -8.66 -6.19
N ASN A 310 -31.13 -9.21 -4.98
CA ASN A 310 -30.01 -10.03 -4.48
C ASN A 310 -29.75 -11.28 -5.32
N ASN A 311 -30.76 -11.78 -6.06
CA ASN A 311 -30.57 -12.86 -7.02
C ASN A 311 -29.61 -12.46 -8.17
N ASP A 312 -29.66 -11.20 -8.60
CA ASP A 312 -28.75 -10.70 -9.65
C ASP A 312 -27.31 -10.69 -9.15
N LEU A 313 -27.06 -10.26 -7.90
CA LEU A 313 -25.73 -10.33 -7.29
C LEU A 313 -25.26 -11.77 -7.08
N PHE A 314 -26.15 -12.66 -6.67
CA PHE A 314 -25.83 -14.10 -6.58
C PHE A 314 -25.38 -14.66 -7.94
N GLU A 315 -26.09 -14.35 -9.02
CA GLU A 315 -25.73 -14.78 -10.38
C GLU A 315 -24.38 -14.20 -10.82
N ILE A 316 -24.11 -12.91 -10.55
CA ILE A 316 -22.83 -12.25 -10.84
C ILE A 316 -21.68 -12.97 -10.11
N VAL A 317 -21.81 -13.20 -8.79
CA VAL A 317 -20.76 -13.85 -7.99
C VAL A 317 -20.57 -15.32 -8.41
N SER A 318 -21.66 -16.03 -8.69
CA SER A 318 -21.58 -17.43 -9.14
C SER A 318 -20.89 -17.55 -10.50
N ASP A 319 -21.23 -16.69 -11.46
CA ASP A 319 -20.58 -16.68 -12.78
C ASP A 319 -19.11 -16.25 -12.67
N PHE A 320 -18.77 -15.30 -11.79
CA PHE A 320 -17.39 -14.93 -11.50
C PHE A 320 -16.58 -16.12 -10.99
N ASN A 321 -17.08 -16.84 -9.98
CA ASN A 321 -16.40 -18.01 -9.41
C ASN A 321 -16.21 -19.12 -10.45
N LYS A 322 -17.23 -19.35 -11.29
CA LYS A 322 -17.16 -20.33 -12.38
C LYS A 322 -16.13 -19.96 -13.43
N LYS A 323 -16.20 -18.74 -13.97
CA LYS A 323 -15.32 -18.27 -15.04
C LYS A 323 -13.86 -18.20 -14.59
N THR A 324 -13.60 -17.71 -13.38
CA THR A 324 -12.24 -17.65 -12.83
C THR A 324 -11.69 -19.06 -12.60
N LEU A 325 -12.42 -19.96 -11.95
CA LEU A 325 -11.93 -21.33 -11.70
C LEU A 325 -11.59 -22.09 -12.99
N LEU A 326 -12.41 -21.91 -14.03
CA LEU A 326 -12.21 -22.53 -15.35
C LEU A 326 -11.16 -21.83 -16.22
N SER A 327 -10.61 -20.69 -15.78
CA SER A 327 -9.60 -19.96 -16.55
C SER A 327 -8.32 -20.78 -16.70
N LYS A 328 -7.70 -20.66 -17.88
CA LYS A 328 -6.37 -21.22 -18.13
C LYS A 328 -5.26 -20.33 -17.59
N ASP A 329 -5.52 -19.04 -17.42
CA ASP A 329 -4.59 -18.10 -16.81
C ASP A 329 -4.59 -18.27 -15.28
N GLU A 330 -3.41 -18.47 -14.70
CA GLU A 330 -3.29 -18.81 -13.28
C GLU A 330 -3.59 -17.60 -12.38
N ALA A 331 -3.25 -16.37 -12.80
CA ALA A 331 -3.61 -15.17 -12.06
C ALA A 331 -5.13 -15.00 -12.00
N THR A 332 -5.81 -15.15 -13.14
CA THR A 332 -7.28 -15.13 -13.24
C THR A 332 -7.93 -16.22 -12.38
N LYS A 333 -7.37 -17.44 -12.38
CA LYS A 333 -7.87 -18.56 -11.57
C LYS A 333 -7.83 -18.30 -10.06
N ASN A 334 -6.87 -17.50 -9.64
CA ASN A 334 -6.64 -17.17 -8.25
C ASN A 334 -7.45 -15.96 -7.76
N LEU A 335 -8.18 -15.27 -8.64
CA LEU A 335 -9.09 -14.21 -8.24
C LEU A 335 -10.15 -14.71 -7.25
N GLU A 336 -10.49 -13.86 -6.28
CA GLU A 336 -11.40 -14.17 -5.17
C GLU A 336 -12.45 -13.07 -4.96
N ILE A 337 -13.58 -13.45 -4.35
CA ILE A 337 -14.61 -12.51 -3.90
C ILE A 337 -14.76 -12.64 -2.39
N ILE A 338 -14.74 -11.50 -1.70
CA ILE A 338 -15.20 -11.36 -0.32
C ILE A 338 -16.54 -10.63 -0.38
N TYR A 339 -17.61 -11.28 0.07
CA TYR A 339 -18.96 -10.74 -0.02
C TYR A 339 -19.44 -10.22 1.33
N TYR A 340 -19.96 -9.01 1.32
CA TYR A 340 -20.69 -8.39 2.42
C TYR A 340 -22.02 -7.85 1.91
N LYS A 341 -23.02 -7.87 2.78
CA LYS A 341 -24.25 -7.10 2.59
C LYS A 341 -24.68 -6.45 3.89
N ASN A 342 -25.51 -5.41 3.80
CA ASN A 342 -26.08 -4.82 5.00
C ASN A 342 -26.82 -5.88 5.85
N ASN A 343 -26.61 -5.83 7.17
CA ASN A 343 -27.14 -6.79 8.13
C ASN A 343 -26.71 -8.27 7.89
N ALA A 344 -25.62 -8.52 7.14
CA ALA A 344 -25.11 -9.87 6.88
C ALA A 344 -24.95 -10.68 8.18
N ASN A 345 -25.65 -11.81 8.25
CA ASN A 345 -25.65 -12.67 9.43
C ASN A 345 -25.89 -14.13 9.01
N LEU A 346 -25.23 -15.08 9.65
CA LEU A 346 -25.34 -16.51 9.36
C LEU A 346 -26.03 -17.31 10.50
N TYR A 347 -26.66 -16.60 11.44
CA TYR A 347 -27.42 -17.19 12.52
C TYR A 347 -28.65 -17.96 12.00
N TYR A 348 -28.82 -19.16 12.53
CA TYR A 348 -29.90 -20.08 12.20
C TYR A 348 -30.82 -20.25 13.40
N ASP A 349 -32.09 -19.91 13.22
CA ASP A 349 -33.14 -20.11 14.21
C ASP A 349 -33.62 -21.57 14.14
N GLN A 350 -33.41 -22.29 15.24
CA GLN A 350 -33.75 -23.71 15.37
C GLN A 350 -35.28 -23.95 15.45
N ASP A 351 -36.05 -22.98 15.93
CA ASP A 351 -37.50 -23.10 16.08
C ASP A 351 -38.19 -22.89 14.73
N THR A 352 -37.80 -21.83 14.01
CA THR A 352 -38.37 -21.53 12.68
C THR A 352 -37.71 -22.31 11.54
N LYS A 353 -36.58 -22.96 11.80
CA LYS A 353 -35.74 -23.69 10.84
C LYS A 353 -35.31 -22.83 9.65
N LYS A 354 -34.89 -21.60 9.95
CA LYS A 354 -34.52 -20.60 8.95
C LYS A 354 -33.30 -19.81 9.39
N TYR A 355 -32.45 -19.49 8.43
CA TYR A 355 -31.45 -18.42 8.58
C TYR A 355 -32.13 -17.07 8.74
N HIS A 356 -31.54 -16.23 9.60
CA HIS A 356 -31.94 -14.84 9.76
C HIS A 356 -31.69 -14.03 8.48
N ASP A 357 -30.58 -14.28 7.79
CA ASP A 357 -30.33 -13.75 6.46
C ASP A 357 -30.20 -14.90 5.45
N GLN A 358 -31.32 -15.22 4.80
CA GLN A 358 -31.40 -16.27 3.80
C GLN A 358 -30.52 -15.99 2.58
N ASP A 359 -30.38 -14.72 2.18
CA ASP A 359 -29.57 -14.36 1.01
C ASP A 359 -28.08 -14.53 1.32
N MET A 360 -27.65 -14.16 2.53
CA MET A 360 -26.26 -14.37 2.96
C MET A 360 -25.92 -15.86 3.04
N ALA A 361 -26.79 -16.68 3.66
CA ALA A 361 -26.59 -18.13 3.70
C ALA A 361 -26.60 -18.74 2.28
N ARG A 362 -27.53 -18.31 1.41
CA ARG A 362 -27.61 -18.76 0.01
C ARG A 362 -26.35 -18.43 -0.77
N MET A 363 -25.67 -17.31 -0.47
CA MET A 363 -24.43 -16.92 -1.17
C MET A 363 -23.37 -18.01 -1.12
N ALA A 364 -23.39 -18.91 -0.12
CA ALA A 364 -22.50 -20.07 -0.08
C ALA A 364 -22.61 -20.98 -1.32
N THR A 365 -23.80 -21.03 -1.94
CA THR A 365 -24.06 -21.83 -3.16
C THR A 365 -23.59 -21.15 -4.45
N SER A 366 -23.02 -19.93 -4.36
CA SER A 366 -22.27 -19.33 -5.48
C SER A 366 -20.92 -20.00 -5.71
N ALA A 367 -20.48 -20.87 -4.79
CA ALA A 367 -19.27 -21.66 -4.96
C ALA A 367 -19.36 -22.54 -6.20
N TYR A 368 -18.23 -22.69 -6.90
CA TYR A 368 -18.12 -23.52 -8.09
C TYR A 368 -17.02 -24.56 -7.90
N SER A 369 -17.28 -25.79 -8.33
CA SER A 369 -16.34 -26.91 -8.26
C SER A 369 -16.05 -27.48 -9.63
N ASP A 370 -14.77 -27.75 -9.90
CA ASP A 370 -14.30 -28.46 -11.09
C ASP A 370 -13.23 -29.47 -10.66
N GLY A 371 -13.56 -30.77 -10.79
CA GLY A 371 -12.75 -31.86 -10.24
C GLY A 371 -12.52 -31.71 -8.73
N ASN A 372 -11.25 -31.64 -8.32
CA ASN A 372 -10.85 -31.53 -6.91
C ASN A 372 -10.68 -30.08 -6.43
N LYS A 373 -10.99 -29.09 -7.27
CA LYS A 373 -10.87 -27.68 -6.91
C LYS A 373 -12.24 -27.08 -6.67
N THR A 374 -12.36 -26.29 -5.62
CA THR A 374 -13.57 -25.51 -5.32
C THR A 374 -13.18 -24.05 -5.13
N LYS A 375 -13.85 -23.16 -5.85
CA LYS A 375 -13.80 -21.72 -5.64
C LYS A 375 -15.01 -21.32 -4.80
N ILE A 376 -14.75 -20.79 -3.61
CA ILE A 376 -15.78 -20.30 -2.68
C ILE A 376 -15.81 -18.77 -2.67
N THR A 377 -16.92 -18.22 -2.19
CA THR A 377 -17.06 -16.79 -1.87
C THR A 377 -16.81 -16.61 -0.38
N GLU A 378 -15.83 -15.81 0.02
CA GLU A 378 -15.58 -15.57 1.45
C GLU A 378 -16.67 -14.67 2.06
N MET A 379 -17.05 -14.96 3.31
CA MET A 379 -18.23 -14.38 3.95
C MET A 379 -17.83 -13.33 5.00
N GLN A 380 -18.12 -12.06 4.73
CA GLN A 380 -18.04 -11.01 5.75
C GLN A 380 -19.39 -10.88 6.45
N VAL A 381 -19.43 -11.09 7.78
CA VAL A 381 -20.64 -10.80 8.58
C VAL A 381 -20.60 -9.38 9.14
N ASN A 382 -21.77 -8.88 9.55
CA ASN A 382 -21.95 -7.54 10.10
C ASN A 382 -21.30 -7.35 11.47
N PHE A 383 -21.11 -6.10 11.86
CA PHE A 383 -20.65 -5.71 13.19
C PHE A 383 -21.54 -6.33 14.28
N GLY A 384 -20.90 -6.79 15.36
CA GLY A 384 -21.59 -7.39 16.52
C GLY A 384 -22.02 -8.85 16.34
N VAL A 385 -21.80 -9.46 15.19
CA VAL A 385 -21.98 -10.91 15.00
C VAL A 385 -20.78 -11.65 15.61
N GLY A 386 -21.03 -12.52 16.59
CA GLY A 386 -20.01 -13.27 17.31
C GLY A 386 -19.65 -14.61 16.68
N ALA A 387 -18.49 -15.15 17.06
CA ALA A 387 -18.03 -16.47 16.64
C ALA A 387 -19.00 -17.57 17.13
N GLY A 388 -19.12 -18.65 16.33
CA GLY A 388 -20.01 -19.80 16.62
C GLY A 388 -21.49 -19.59 16.28
N THR A 389 -21.90 -18.40 15.82
CA THR A 389 -23.30 -18.18 15.41
C THR A 389 -23.69 -18.89 14.11
N TRP A 390 -22.73 -19.50 13.40
CA TRP A 390 -22.90 -20.11 12.08
C TRP A 390 -22.56 -21.62 12.04
N ASP A 391 -22.66 -22.34 13.17
CA ASP A 391 -22.37 -23.78 13.19
C ASP A 391 -23.31 -24.57 12.28
N GLN A 392 -24.58 -24.18 12.19
CA GLN A 392 -25.52 -24.79 11.26
C GLN A 392 -25.12 -24.52 9.80
N PHE A 393 -24.61 -23.31 9.50
CA PHE A 393 -24.12 -22.97 8.17
C PHE A 393 -22.95 -23.86 7.75
N LEU A 394 -21.99 -24.12 8.66
CA LEU A 394 -20.87 -25.03 8.35
C LEU A 394 -21.33 -26.49 8.13
N LYS A 395 -22.43 -26.92 8.76
CA LYS A 395 -23.04 -28.23 8.52
C LYS A 395 -23.76 -28.30 7.18
N ASP A 396 -24.49 -27.24 6.83
CA ASP A 396 -25.26 -27.16 5.59
C ASP A 396 -24.34 -27.00 4.36
N TYR A 397 -23.18 -26.35 4.54
CA TYR A 397 -22.22 -26.04 3.47
C TYR A 397 -20.81 -26.57 3.79
N PRO A 398 -20.55 -27.88 3.61
CA PRO A 398 -19.31 -28.55 4.04
C PRO A 398 -18.04 -28.11 3.30
N ASN A 399 -18.16 -27.32 2.22
CA ASN A 399 -17.01 -26.69 1.55
C ASN A 399 -16.44 -25.48 2.33
N TYR A 400 -17.15 -25.02 3.37
CA TYR A 400 -16.75 -23.88 4.19
C TYR A 400 -16.18 -24.34 5.52
N THR A 401 -15.25 -23.53 6.03
CA THR A 401 -14.74 -23.62 7.40
C THR A 401 -14.95 -22.29 8.10
N SER A 402 -14.80 -22.27 9.43
CA SER A 402 -14.76 -21.03 10.21
C SER A 402 -13.70 -20.02 9.73
N SER A 403 -12.64 -20.48 9.04
CA SER A 403 -11.65 -19.61 8.40
C SER A 403 -12.20 -18.80 7.21
N ASN A 404 -13.40 -19.11 6.73
CA ASN A 404 -14.02 -18.45 5.58
C ASN A 404 -15.11 -17.45 5.98
N VAL A 405 -15.38 -17.31 7.27
CA VAL A 405 -16.34 -16.35 7.83
C VAL A 405 -15.58 -15.35 8.70
N TYR A 406 -15.80 -14.07 8.43
CA TYR A 406 -15.10 -12.97 9.07
C TYR A 406 -16.04 -12.16 9.95
N THR A 407 -15.80 -12.13 11.26
CA THR A 407 -16.34 -11.06 12.11
C THR A 407 -15.69 -9.72 11.77
N ILE A 408 -16.19 -8.60 12.29
CA ILE A 408 -15.61 -7.29 12.01
C ILE A 408 -15.72 -6.34 13.19
N ILE A 409 -14.70 -5.50 13.32
CA ILE A 409 -14.67 -4.38 14.24
C ILE A 409 -14.49 -3.06 13.49
N ASP A 410 -15.21 -2.03 13.93
CA ASP A 410 -15.01 -0.66 13.45
C ASP A 410 -13.87 -0.02 14.26
N ALA A 411 -12.66 -0.11 13.72
CA ALA A 411 -11.47 0.50 14.26
C ALA A 411 -11.22 1.92 13.70
N GLY A 412 -12.02 2.36 12.73
CA GLY A 412 -11.94 3.67 12.11
C GLY A 412 -12.62 4.75 12.95
N TYR A 413 -13.84 4.47 13.44
CA TYR A 413 -14.54 5.32 14.41
C TYR A 413 -13.97 5.13 15.82
N ASN A 414 -13.56 3.90 16.16
CA ASN A 414 -13.02 3.56 17.48
C ASN A 414 -11.50 3.47 17.47
N SER A 415 -10.79 4.48 16.96
CA SER A 415 -9.31 4.45 16.87
C SER A 415 -8.60 4.23 18.21
N PHE A 416 -9.29 4.46 19.34
CA PHE A 416 -8.80 4.16 20.69
C PHE A 416 -8.53 2.69 21.01
N ILE A 417 -8.94 1.77 20.15
CA ILE A 417 -8.70 0.34 20.34
C ILE A 417 -7.35 -0.11 19.76
N HIS A 418 -6.65 0.76 19.00
CA HIS A 418 -5.43 0.41 18.28
C HIS A 418 -4.32 0.01 19.25
N GLY A 419 -3.84 -1.23 19.11
CA GLY A 419 -2.74 -1.77 19.90
C GLY A 419 -3.05 -2.14 21.36
N THR A 420 -4.34 -2.14 21.74
CA THR A 420 -4.79 -2.62 23.06
C THR A 420 -6.03 -3.51 23.01
N PHE A 421 -6.75 -3.59 21.88
CA PHE A 421 -7.97 -4.41 21.80
C PHE A 421 -7.69 -5.91 21.92
N ASP A 422 -8.50 -6.60 22.71
CA ASP A 422 -8.48 -8.06 22.76
C ASP A 422 -9.18 -8.71 21.55
N TYR A 423 -8.41 -8.94 20.49
CA TYR A 423 -8.89 -9.54 19.24
C TYR A 423 -9.46 -10.97 19.40
N ARG A 424 -9.25 -11.63 20.55
CA ARG A 424 -9.92 -12.92 20.85
C ARG A 424 -11.44 -12.77 20.93
N PHE A 425 -11.96 -11.57 21.23
CA PHE A 425 -13.40 -11.32 21.16
C PHE A 425 -13.98 -11.42 19.74
N LEU A 426 -13.17 -11.19 18.71
CA LEU A 426 -13.61 -11.35 17.32
C LEU A 426 -13.46 -12.79 16.85
N ALA A 427 -12.43 -13.48 17.34
CA ALA A 427 -12.09 -14.83 16.92
C ALA A 427 -12.83 -15.94 17.66
N TYR A 428 -13.07 -15.80 18.96
CA TYR A 428 -13.47 -16.91 19.83
C TYR A 428 -14.68 -16.61 20.72
N ALA A 429 -15.10 -15.34 20.86
CA ALA A 429 -16.20 -15.03 21.77
C ALA A 429 -17.55 -15.45 21.18
N ASN A 430 -18.30 -16.21 21.98
CA ASN A 430 -19.70 -16.50 21.73
C ASN A 430 -20.59 -15.28 22.10
N ALA A 431 -21.91 -15.40 21.92
CA ALA A 431 -22.87 -14.34 22.21
C ALA A 431 -22.91 -13.89 23.70
N LYS A 432 -22.35 -14.68 24.64
CA LYS A 432 -22.23 -14.34 26.06
C LYS A 432 -20.87 -13.73 26.41
N GLY A 433 -19.93 -13.70 25.48
CA GLY A 433 -18.57 -13.19 25.67
C GLY A 433 -17.56 -14.25 26.14
N ASP A 434 -17.95 -15.52 26.26
CA ASP A 434 -17.03 -16.60 26.63
C ASP A 434 -16.19 -17.02 25.42
N PHE A 435 -14.90 -17.28 25.63
CA PHE A 435 -14.01 -17.74 24.57
C PHE A 435 -14.09 -19.25 24.36
N ASP A 436 -14.40 -19.64 23.13
CA ASP A 436 -14.38 -21.02 22.65
C ASP A 436 -13.48 -21.15 21.42
N LYS A 437 -12.40 -21.92 21.55
CA LYS A 437 -11.41 -22.11 20.47
C LYS A 437 -11.85 -23.14 19.42
N ASP A 438 -12.88 -23.93 19.72
CA ASP A 438 -13.44 -24.91 18.80
C ASP A 438 -14.39 -24.21 17.81
N HIS A 439 -15.11 -23.18 18.26
CA HIS A 439 -16.00 -22.35 17.46
C HIS A 439 -15.34 -21.00 17.11
N TYR A 440 -14.29 -21.05 16.29
CA TYR A 440 -13.52 -19.86 15.93
C TYR A 440 -14.09 -19.09 14.70
N SER A 441 -13.54 -17.92 14.42
CA SER A 441 -13.77 -17.10 13.22
C SER A 441 -12.47 -16.46 12.74
N SER A 442 -12.38 -16.18 11.44
CA SER A 442 -11.47 -15.13 10.96
C SER A 442 -12.05 -13.75 11.29
N PHE A 443 -11.28 -12.69 11.14
CA PHE A 443 -11.83 -11.35 11.42
C PHE A 443 -11.27 -10.29 10.49
N SER A 444 -12.07 -9.25 10.32
CA SER A 444 -11.73 -8.06 9.57
C SER A 444 -11.62 -6.86 10.49
N GLY A 445 -10.76 -5.93 10.13
CA GLY A 445 -10.73 -4.61 10.74
C GLY A 445 -11.19 -3.58 9.73
N PHE A 446 -12.29 -2.89 10.02
CA PHE A 446 -12.65 -1.68 9.31
C PHE A 446 -11.89 -0.50 9.90
N PHE A 447 -10.73 -0.20 9.33
CA PHE A 447 -9.87 0.90 9.71
C PHE A 447 -10.02 2.02 8.67
N ASP A 448 -11.23 2.59 8.54
CA ASP A 448 -11.49 3.80 7.73
C ASP A 448 -10.37 4.83 7.93
N GLY A 449 -9.56 5.12 6.89
CA GLY A 449 -8.38 5.99 6.96
C GLY A 449 -7.11 5.41 7.63
N GLY A 450 -7.18 4.23 8.24
CA GLY A 450 -6.03 3.47 8.73
C GLY A 450 -5.28 4.16 9.86
N SER A 451 -3.98 3.90 9.92
CA SER A 451 -3.02 4.70 10.69
C SER A 451 -2.84 6.11 10.13
N GLY A 452 -3.29 6.35 8.89
CA GLY A 452 -3.27 7.66 8.24
C GLY A 452 -4.02 8.73 9.02
N LYS A 453 -5.09 8.35 9.73
CA LYS A 453 -5.81 9.25 10.65
C LYS A 453 -4.92 9.88 11.72
N PHE A 454 -3.91 9.16 12.21
CA PHE A 454 -2.95 9.71 13.18
C PHE A 454 -1.95 10.64 12.48
N GLY A 455 -1.48 10.27 11.29
CA GLY A 455 -0.63 11.16 10.49
C GLY A 455 -1.34 12.48 10.14
N GLU A 456 -2.63 12.44 9.79
CA GLU A 456 -3.44 13.63 9.50
C GLU A 456 -3.78 14.44 10.75
N ALA A 457 -3.95 13.80 11.92
CA ALA A 457 -4.23 14.48 13.18
C ALA A 457 -3.08 15.38 13.67
N VAL A 458 -1.86 15.20 13.15
CA VAL A 458 -0.76 16.15 13.36
C VAL A 458 -1.16 17.57 12.98
N ASP A 459 -1.97 17.74 11.94
CA ASP A 459 -2.42 19.04 11.45
C ASP A 459 -3.26 19.75 12.53
N ASN A 460 -4.07 19.00 13.28
CA ASN A 460 -4.87 19.52 14.39
C ASN A 460 -3.99 19.94 15.57
N ILE A 461 -2.88 19.24 15.82
CA ILE A 461 -1.96 19.52 16.93
C ILE A 461 -1.11 20.76 16.62
N LEU A 462 -0.49 20.80 15.44
CA LEU A 462 0.38 21.89 15.03
C LEU A 462 -0.41 23.17 14.73
N GLY A 463 -1.60 23.03 14.15
CA GLY A 463 -2.45 24.16 13.77
C GLY A 463 -1.68 25.20 12.95
N LYS A 464 -1.61 26.44 13.47
CA LYS A 464 -0.90 27.55 12.82
C LYS A 464 0.63 27.43 12.84
N ASP A 465 1.18 26.53 13.65
CA ASP A 465 2.63 26.32 13.76
C ASP A 465 3.13 25.33 12.69
N ALA A 466 2.25 24.72 11.89
CA ALA A 466 2.63 23.83 10.81
C ALA A 466 3.27 24.60 9.65
N ASP A 467 4.45 24.16 9.20
CA ASP A 467 5.14 24.71 8.04
C ASP A 467 5.18 23.69 6.89
N TYR A 468 4.11 23.65 6.09
CA TYR A 468 4.04 22.77 4.92
C TYR A 468 4.95 23.20 3.76
N SER A 469 5.63 24.34 3.86
CA SER A 469 6.70 24.68 2.91
C SER A 469 7.96 23.86 3.17
N ASN A 470 8.09 23.27 4.36
CA ASN A 470 9.17 22.37 4.74
C ASN A 470 8.72 20.89 4.63
N PRO A 471 9.38 20.07 3.78
CA PRO A 471 9.05 18.66 3.63
C PRO A 471 9.11 17.85 4.94
N ARG A 472 9.86 18.34 5.95
CA ARG A 472 9.94 17.68 7.27
C ARG A 472 8.61 17.67 8.01
N THR A 473 7.70 18.62 7.79
CA THR A 473 6.36 18.56 8.39
C THR A 473 5.59 17.36 7.85
N SER A 474 5.63 17.12 6.53
CA SER A 474 5.06 15.90 5.95
C SER A 474 5.79 14.63 6.39
N LEU A 475 7.12 14.67 6.55
CA LEU A 475 7.87 13.54 7.08
C LEU A 475 7.46 13.19 8.52
N PHE A 476 7.22 14.19 9.36
CA PHE A 476 6.72 13.99 10.72
C PHE A 476 5.35 13.30 10.71
N LYS A 477 4.43 13.71 9.82
CA LYS A 477 3.16 13.00 9.60
C LYS A 477 3.37 11.54 9.20
N ASN A 478 4.36 11.28 8.34
CA ASN A 478 4.72 9.93 7.91
C ASN A 478 5.30 9.08 9.05
N GLN A 479 6.17 9.65 9.89
CA GLN A 479 6.71 9.00 11.09
C GLN A 479 5.60 8.63 12.09
N VAL A 480 4.64 9.54 12.30
CA VAL A 480 3.45 9.26 13.12
C VAL A 480 2.62 8.13 12.50
N ASN A 481 2.31 8.21 11.21
CA ASN A 481 1.59 7.14 10.51
C ASN A 481 2.30 5.78 10.65
N ALA A 482 3.62 5.74 10.47
CA ALA A 482 4.42 4.52 10.60
C ALA A 482 4.36 3.93 12.03
N LEU A 483 4.50 4.78 13.06
CA LEU A 483 4.37 4.38 14.45
C LEU A 483 3.01 3.73 14.73
N PHE A 484 1.92 4.39 14.33
CA PHE A 484 0.57 3.86 14.58
C PHE A 484 0.22 2.66 13.69
N ASN A 485 0.82 2.55 12.50
CA ASN A 485 0.74 1.31 11.71
C ASN A 485 1.34 0.15 12.51
N ASP A 486 2.54 0.32 13.07
CA ASP A 486 3.18 -0.72 13.87
C ASP A 486 2.41 -1.01 15.18
N ILE A 487 1.81 -0.01 15.83
CA ILE A 487 0.98 -0.21 17.04
C ILE A 487 -0.24 -1.10 16.78
N ILE A 488 -0.91 -0.97 15.63
CA ILE A 488 -2.07 -1.83 15.28
C ILE A 488 -1.69 -3.31 15.35
N TYR A 489 -0.50 -3.66 14.85
CA TYR A 489 -0.07 -5.05 14.71
C TYR A 489 0.76 -5.57 15.88
N SER A 490 1.59 -4.72 16.48
CA SER A 490 2.54 -5.11 17.54
C SER A 490 2.14 -4.65 18.93
N GLY A 491 1.02 -3.94 19.05
CA GLY A 491 0.57 -3.37 20.32
C GLY A 491 1.29 -2.07 20.68
N THR A 492 0.80 -1.40 21.72
CA THR A 492 1.38 -0.12 22.20
C THR A 492 2.83 -0.23 22.69
N ASN A 493 3.31 -1.43 23.00
CA ASN A 493 4.73 -1.68 23.31
C ASN A 493 5.62 -1.83 22.06
N LEU A 494 5.06 -1.88 20.84
CA LEU A 494 5.79 -2.29 19.63
C LEU A 494 6.58 -3.58 19.86
N PHE A 495 5.95 -4.52 20.56
CA PHE A 495 6.53 -5.77 20.97
C PHE A 495 5.39 -6.71 21.30
N VAL A 496 5.32 -7.82 20.58
CA VAL A 496 4.32 -8.87 20.80
C VAL A 496 4.91 -9.86 21.82
N SER A 497 4.25 -10.08 22.94
CA SER A 497 4.73 -10.86 24.09
C SER A 497 3.69 -11.87 24.58
N THR A 498 4.13 -12.93 25.27
CA THR A 498 3.21 -13.82 26.00
C THR A 498 2.50 -13.13 27.17
N LYS A 499 3.03 -11.98 27.62
CA LYS A 499 2.51 -11.19 28.75
C LYS A 499 1.42 -10.20 28.35
N ASP A 500 1.20 -10.02 27.05
CA ASP A 500 0.18 -9.12 26.51
C ASP A 500 -1.21 -9.65 26.79
N LYS A 501 -2.09 -8.79 27.32
CA LYS A 501 -3.44 -9.18 27.75
C LYS A 501 -4.55 -8.49 26.98
N GLY A 502 -4.27 -7.32 26.40
CA GLY A 502 -5.29 -6.46 25.82
C GLY A 502 -6.24 -5.88 26.87
N PHE A 503 -7.23 -5.16 26.37
CA PHE A 503 -8.24 -4.44 27.12
C PHE A 503 -9.60 -4.59 26.45
N ALA A 504 -10.63 -4.87 27.26
CA ALA A 504 -11.98 -5.19 26.78
C ALA A 504 -13.04 -4.11 27.08
N ASP A 505 -12.92 -3.37 28.19
CA ASP A 505 -13.94 -2.39 28.63
C ASP A 505 -13.49 -0.94 28.47
N TYR A 506 -13.81 -0.35 27.32
CA TYR A 506 -13.51 1.04 27.01
C TYR A 506 -14.51 2.06 27.57
N SER A 507 -15.51 1.65 28.37
CA SER A 507 -16.59 2.53 28.84
C SER A 507 -16.09 3.74 29.64
N LYS A 508 -15.00 3.58 30.41
CA LYS A 508 -14.38 4.65 31.21
C LYS A 508 -13.60 5.63 30.35
N ILE A 509 -13.00 5.17 29.26
CA ILE A 509 -12.14 5.97 28.38
C ILE A 509 -13.02 6.80 27.44
N ARG A 510 -14.03 6.18 26.82
CA ARG A 510 -14.90 6.81 25.81
C ARG A 510 -15.57 8.11 26.27
N LYS A 511 -15.90 8.23 27.56
CA LYS A 511 -16.62 9.41 28.10
C LYS A 511 -15.83 10.72 27.98
N ASN A 512 -14.50 10.64 27.90
CA ASN A 512 -13.62 11.79 28.02
C ASN A 512 -12.74 12.03 26.78
N LEU A 513 -12.95 11.27 25.69
CA LEU A 513 -12.23 11.47 24.41
C LEU A 513 -12.94 12.53 23.55
N LYS A 514 -12.17 13.50 23.05
CA LYS A 514 -12.67 14.51 22.10
C LYS A 514 -12.04 14.37 20.73
N ASP A 515 -10.73 14.17 20.68
CA ASP A 515 -9.95 13.92 19.47
C ASP A 515 -8.88 12.87 19.78
N PHE A 516 -9.26 11.59 19.74
CA PHE A 516 -8.38 10.50 20.17
C PHE A 516 -7.05 10.48 19.42
N PRO A 517 -6.99 10.53 18.07
CA PRO A 517 -5.72 10.55 17.36
C PRO A 517 -4.79 11.65 17.88
N SER A 518 -5.25 12.90 17.97
CA SER A 518 -4.44 14.01 18.46
C SER A 518 -4.00 13.84 19.91
N GLU A 519 -4.94 13.45 20.79
CA GLU A 519 -4.69 13.26 22.22
C GLU A 519 -3.67 12.13 22.47
N THR A 520 -3.67 11.10 21.64
CA THR A 520 -2.76 9.96 21.74
C THR A 520 -1.34 10.29 21.26
N ILE A 521 -1.21 10.99 20.14
CA ILE A 521 0.11 11.43 19.63
C ILE A 521 0.80 12.35 20.67
N VAL A 522 0.03 13.23 21.34
CA VAL A 522 0.55 14.14 22.36
C VAL A 522 1.11 13.43 23.61
N ILE A 523 0.56 12.26 23.97
CA ILE A 523 0.97 11.54 25.18
C ILE A 523 1.97 10.41 24.93
N ASP A 524 2.13 9.96 23.70
CA ASP A 524 3.04 8.87 23.37
C ASP A 524 4.49 9.28 23.68
N PRO A 525 5.21 8.54 24.55
CA PRO A 525 6.54 8.94 25.00
C PRO A 525 7.61 8.86 23.92
N ARG A 526 7.30 8.26 22.76
CA ARG A 526 8.22 8.17 21.61
C ARG A 526 8.16 9.40 20.71
N ILE A 527 7.20 10.29 20.93
CA ILE A 527 7.06 11.54 20.18
C ILE A 527 7.53 12.69 21.08
N HIS A 528 8.66 13.30 20.70
CA HIS A 528 9.27 14.38 21.45
C HIS A 528 8.78 15.72 20.92
N TRP A 529 8.14 16.49 21.80
CA TRP A 529 7.56 17.78 21.49
C TRP A 529 8.47 18.91 21.99
N ASP A 530 8.67 19.94 21.15
CA ASP A 530 9.43 21.14 21.53
C ASP A 530 8.67 21.97 22.57
N LYS A 531 7.34 21.98 22.46
CA LYS A 531 6.43 22.64 23.42
C LYS A 531 5.99 21.66 24.49
N LYS A 532 6.18 22.03 25.76
CA LYS A 532 5.84 21.18 26.93
C LYS A 532 4.38 21.27 27.38
N ASP A 533 3.60 22.20 26.84
CA ASP A 533 2.31 22.61 27.41
C ASP A 533 1.08 21.96 26.76
N TYR A 534 1.25 20.99 25.85
CA TYR A 534 0.11 20.27 25.28
C TYR A 534 -0.68 19.54 26.39
N LYS A 535 -1.99 19.77 26.44
CA LYS A 535 -2.86 19.18 27.46
C LYS A 535 -2.95 17.67 27.26
N LYS A 536 -2.40 16.92 28.21
CA LYS A 536 -2.42 15.45 28.21
C LYS A 536 -3.74 14.92 28.76
N ASN A 537 -4.33 13.93 28.10
CA ASN A 537 -5.51 13.24 28.60
C ASN A 537 -5.09 12.25 29.73
N PRO A 538 -5.53 12.46 30.98
CA PRO A 538 -5.13 11.60 32.10
C PRO A 538 -5.69 10.18 32.01
N ASP A 539 -6.84 9.98 31.37
CA ASP A 539 -7.43 8.64 31.21
C ASP A 539 -6.62 7.81 30.22
N LEU A 540 -6.19 8.41 29.11
CA LEU A 540 -5.33 7.71 28.15
C LEU A 540 -3.98 7.33 28.76
N LEU A 541 -3.35 8.23 29.51
CA LEU A 541 -2.11 7.94 30.25
C LEU A 541 -2.30 6.83 31.29
N LYS A 542 -3.48 6.72 31.90
CA LYS A 542 -3.77 5.74 32.94
C LYS A 542 -4.11 4.36 32.37
N TYR A 543 -4.86 4.30 31.27
CA TYR A 543 -5.48 3.06 30.78
C TYR A 543 -4.87 2.50 29.49
N ILE A 544 -4.33 3.34 28.59
CA ILE A 544 -3.82 2.91 27.27
C ILE A 544 -2.29 3.11 27.13
N TYR A 545 -1.73 4.15 27.75
CA TYR A 545 -0.29 4.51 27.63
C TYR A 545 0.41 4.58 28.99
N ASN A 546 0.08 3.65 29.89
CA ASN A 546 0.62 3.63 31.25
C ASN A 546 1.94 2.88 31.34
N TYR A 547 3.04 3.61 31.13
CA TYR A 547 4.40 3.06 31.22
C TYR A 547 5.05 3.21 32.62
N ASN A 548 4.47 4.02 33.52
CA ASN A 548 5.21 4.59 34.67
C ASN A 548 4.67 4.27 36.09
N THR A 549 3.48 3.67 36.27
CA THR A 549 2.89 3.53 37.63
C THR A 549 2.89 2.09 38.17
N LYS A 550 3.37 1.92 39.42
CA LYS A 550 3.38 0.67 40.21
C LYS A 550 2.14 0.52 41.12
N SER A 551 0.95 0.92 40.69
CA SER A 551 -0.24 0.91 41.57
C SER A 551 -1.05 -0.37 41.41
N GLU A 552 -1.40 -1.02 42.53
CA GLU A 552 -2.26 -2.22 42.59
C GLU A 552 -3.71 -1.96 42.09
N ASP A 553 -4.15 -0.69 42.04
CA ASP A 553 -5.48 -0.27 41.56
C ASP A 553 -5.50 0.12 40.06
N VAL A 554 -4.39 -0.09 39.34
CA VAL A 554 -4.21 0.35 37.95
C VAL A 554 -3.61 -0.80 37.12
N LEU A 555 -4.10 -0.99 35.89
CA LEU A 555 -3.57 -1.96 34.91
C LEU A 555 -2.21 -1.49 34.33
N GLY A 556 -1.19 -1.29 35.17
CA GLY A 556 0.16 -0.87 34.78
C GLY A 556 1.24 -1.58 35.58
N SER A 557 2.41 -1.82 34.98
CA SER A 557 3.49 -2.62 35.58
C SER A 557 4.50 -1.79 36.40
N GLY A 558 4.56 -0.46 36.19
CA GLY A 558 5.64 0.40 36.70
C GLY A 558 7.04 -0.06 36.28
N ASN A 559 7.13 -0.86 35.22
CA ASN A 559 8.35 -1.49 34.71
C ASN A 559 8.79 -0.90 33.35
N GLY A 560 8.16 0.19 32.88
CA GLY A 560 8.51 0.88 31.62
C GLY A 560 7.82 0.33 30.37
N TYR A 561 6.88 -0.60 30.48
CA TYR A 561 6.06 -1.12 29.38
C TYR A 561 4.58 -1.25 29.80
N ASN A 562 3.68 -1.20 28.82
CA ASN A 562 2.24 -1.24 29.02
C ASN A 562 1.70 -2.68 29.08
N THR A 563 0.99 -3.05 30.13
CA THR A 563 0.43 -4.41 30.30
C THR A 563 -0.87 -4.64 29.53
N THR A 564 -1.53 -3.57 29.07
CA THR A 564 -2.71 -3.64 28.21
C THR A 564 -2.37 -3.65 26.72
N SER A 565 -1.08 -3.62 26.37
CA SER A 565 -0.61 -3.79 24.99
C SER A 565 -1.13 -5.12 24.44
N LEU A 566 -1.65 -5.07 23.21
CA LEU A 566 -2.02 -6.25 22.42
C LEU A 566 -2.20 -5.83 20.96
N GLY A 567 -1.36 -6.38 20.09
CA GLY A 567 -1.47 -6.18 18.66
C GLY A 567 -2.18 -7.36 17.98
N ILE A 568 -2.53 -7.16 16.70
CA ILE A 568 -3.07 -8.25 15.86
C ILE A 568 -2.12 -9.44 15.81
N GLY A 569 -0.80 -9.20 15.83
CA GLY A 569 0.24 -10.22 15.81
C GLY A 569 0.23 -11.17 17.02
N ASN A 570 -0.46 -10.84 18.11
CA ASN A 570 -0.63 -11.74 19.25
C ASN A 570 -1.57 -12.91 18.93
N LEU A 571 -2.45 -12.76 17.93
CA LEU A 571 -3.43 -13.77 17.52
C LEU A 571 -3.20 -14.27 16.09
N ILE A 572 -2.76 -13.38 15.19
CA ILE A 572 -2.46 -13.73 13.80
C ILE A 572 -0.98 -14.03 13.67
N ARG A 573 -0.68 -15.20 13.11
CA ARG A 573 0.70 -15.59 12.84
C ARG A 573 1.26 -14.82 11.65
N GLU A 574 2.45 -14.27 11.81
CA GLU A 574 3.20 -13.60 10.77
C GLU A 574 3.58 -14.54 9.62
N LYS A 575 3.76 -13.99 8.42
CA LYS A 575 4.33 -14.68 7.25
C LYS A 575 5.58 -13.99 6.75
N THR A 576 6.41 -14.73 6.04
CA THR A 576 7.67 -14.24 5.47
C THR A 576 7.83 -14.70 4.03
N VAL A 577 8.49 -13.86 3.23
CA VAL A 577 8.95 -14.19 1.88
C VAL A 577 10.40 -14.70 1.86
N PHE A 578 11.10 -14.67 2.99
CA PHE A 578 12.45 -15.25 3.10
C PHE A 578 12.37 -16.77 3.29
N VAL A 579 11.96 -17.44 2.22
CA VAL A 579 11.79 -18.89 2.11
C VAL A 579 12.74 -19.43 1.04
N ASP A 580 13.13 -20.71 1.14
CA ASP A 580 14.08 -21.33 0.21
C ASP A 580 13.66 -21.14 -1.26
N GLU A 581 12.38 -21.25 -1.59
CA GLU A 581 11.88 -21.15 -2.97
C GLU A 581 12.09 -19.78 -3.63
N ASN A 582 12.18 -18.71 -2.84
CA ASN A 582 12.47 -17.38 -3.36
C ASN A 582 13.98 -17.09 -3.45
N ILE A 583 14.82 -17.88 -2.75
CA ILE A 583 16.25 -17.60 -2.56
C ILE A 583 17.13 -18.62 -3.30
N ASP A 584 16.66 -19.85 -3.51
CA ASP A 584 17.43 -20.88 -4.21
C ASP A 584 17.79 -20.41 -5.62
N ASN A 585 19.10 -20.46 -5.95
CA ASN A 585 19.68 -19.89 -7.17
C ASN A 585 19.36 -18.39 -7.37
N SER A 586 19.14 -17.66 -6.28
CA SER A 586 18.75 -16.24 -6.26
C SER A 586 19.26 -15.57 -4.97
N TYR A 587 18.73 -14.40 -4.66
CA TYR A 587 18.92 -13.68 -3.40
C TYR A 587 17.65 -12.86 -3.08
N LEU A 588 17.53 -12.48 -1.81
CA LEU A 588 16.59 -11.46 -1.37
C LEU A 588 17.33 -10.40 -0.57
N THR A 589 17.01 -9.14 -0.87
CA THR A 589 17.55 -7.97 -0.19
C THR A 589 16.39 -7.10 0.27
N THR A 590 16.56 -6.47 1.42
CA THR A 590 15.72 -5.36 1.87
C THR A 590 16.63 -4.26 2.42
N ASN A 591 16.39 -3.03 1.98
CA ASN A 591 16.97 -1.83 2.59
C ASN A 591 15.98 -1.20 3.59
N PHE A 592 14.89 -1.92 3.86
CA PHE A 592 13.80 -1.51 4.72
C PHE A 592 13.12 -0.21 4.28
N SER A 593 13.15 0.09 2.98
CA SER A 593 12.50 1.28 2.45
C SER A 593 11.00 1.24 2.70
N THR A 594 10.46 2.30 3.30
CA THR A 594 9.01 2.52 3.44
C THR A 594 8.38 3.05 2.16
N GLY A 595 9.16 3.35 1.12
CA GLY A 595 8.69 3.95 -0.14
C GLY A 595 8.53 5.47 -0.09
N SER A 596 9.12 6.15 0.90
CA SER A 596 9.21 7.61 0.94
C SER A 596 10.47 8.07 1.71
N GLY A 597 10.76 9.37 1.65
CA GLY A 597 11.83 9.99 2.43
C GLY A 597 12.06 11.45 2.07
N ILE A 598 13.04 12.07 2.73
CA ILE A 598 13.53 13.44 2.44
C ILE A 598 14.96 13.44 1.85
N LYS A 599 15.49 12.24 1.63
CA LYS A 599 16.79 11.94 1.07
C LYS A 599 16.62 10.71 0.18
N PHE A 600 17.42 10.62 -0.87
CA PHE A 600 17.58 9.39 -1.63
C PHE A 600 19.07 9.00 -1.66
N VAL A 601 19.40 7.80 -1.18
CA VAL A 601 20.76 7.27 -1.23
C VAL A 601 20.80 6.11 -2.20
N GLU A 602 21.68 6.17 -3.20
CA GLU A 602 21.77 5.09 -4.19
C GLU A 602 22.87 4.08 -3.83
N ASP A 603 24.07 4.56 -3.50
CA ASP A 603 25.26 3.71 -3.30
C ASP A 603 26.31 4.30 -2.34
N GLN A 604 25.87 5.13 -1.37
CA GLN A 604 26.69 5.90 -0.42
C GLN A 604 27.68 6.90 -1.04
N LYS A 605 27.91 6.83 -2.36
CA LYS A 605 28.68 7.82 -3.13
C LYS A 605 27.76 8.85 -3.77
N THR A 606 26.58 8.40 -4.22
CA THR A 606 25.55 9.24 -4.81
C THR A 606 24.42 9.40 -3.80
N ILE A 607 24.28 10.63 -3.27
CA ILE A 607 23.33 10.99 -2.23
C ILE A 607 22.64 12.29 -2.64
N PHE A 608 21.33 12.24 -2.79
CA PHE A 608 20.48 13.42 -2.96
C PHE A 608 19.95 13.85 -1.59
N ASN A 609 20.59 14.85 -0.99
CA ASN A 609 20.12 15.46 0.24
C ASN A 609 18.96 16.41 -0.07
N ASN A 610 18.02 16.59 0.87
CA ASN A 610 16.84 17.44 0.69
C ASN A 610 16.00 17.10 -0.54
N TYR A 611 15.95 15.81 -0.89
CA TYR A 611 15.14 15.27 -1.98
C TYR A 611 13.90 14.61 -1.37
N PRO A 612 12.78 15.33 -1.21
CA PRO A 612 11.56 14.72 -0.72
C PRO A 612 10.89 13.91 -1.82
N TRP A 613 10.47 12.70 -1.46
CA TRP A 613 9.91 11.76 -2.41
C TRP A 613 8.98 10.76 -1.75
N LEU A 614 8.03 10.27 -2.53
CA LEU A 614 7.13 9.19 -2.23
C LEU A 614 6.92 8.38 -3.51
N ASN A 615 7.19 7.09 -3.42
CA ASN A 615 6.78 6.09 -4.40
C ASN A 615 6.71 4.71 -3.73
N ARG A 616 5.49 4.22 -3.43
CA ARG A 616 5.27 2.92 -2.77
C ARG A 616 5.73 1.72 -3.59
N ARG A 617 5.97 1.89 -4.90
CA ARG A 617 6.62 0.89 -5.74
C ARG A 617 8.04 0.60 -5.29
N LEU A 618 8.69 1.51 -4.56
CA LEU A 618 10.05 1.35 -4.04
C LEU A 618 10.08 0.82 -2.60
N THR A 619 8.91 0.59 -1.96
CA THR A 619 8.82 -0.08 -0.66
C THR A 619 9.47 -1.46 -0.75
N ASP A 620 10.21 -1.82 0.30
CA ASP A 620 10.84 -3.12 0.47
C ASP A 620 10.01 -4.05 1.37
N VAL A 621 10.45 -5.30 1.49
CA VAL A 621 9.95 -6.20 2.54
C VAL A 621 10.46 -5.67 3.89
N LEU A 622 9.56 -5.20 4.73
CA LEU A 622 9.87 -4.65 6.05
C LEU A 622 10.06 -5.75 7.11
N PRO A 623 10.60 -5.42 8.31
CA PRO A 623 10.85 -6.40 9.36
C PRO A 623 9.60 -7.18 9.74
N THR A 624 9.75 -8.49 9.91
CA THR A 624 8.66 -9.37 10.37
C THR A 624 8.30 -9.06 11.82
N TYR A 625 9.32 -8.84 12.65
CA TYR A 625 9.17 -8.59 14.08
C TYR A 625 9.41 -7.12 14.38
N LYS A 626 8.33 -6.39 14.67
CA LYS A 626 8.40 -4.95 14.96
C LYS A 626 8.14 -4.67 16.42
N TRP A 627 9.14 -4.27 17.21
CA TRP A 627 10.59 -4.26 16.89
C TRP A 627 11.38 -5.35 17.59
N ARG A 628 10.74 -6.14 18.46
CA ARG A 628 11.34 -7.27 19.21
C ARG A 628 12.79 -7.00 19.65
N ILE A 629 12.95 -5.95 20.46
CA ILE A 629 14.21 -5.53 21.08
C ILE A 629 14.11 -5.81 22.58
N PHE A 630 15.11 -6.50 23.15
CA PHE A 630 15.05 -7.02 24.53
C PHE A 630 16.44 -7.24 25.12
N ASP A 631 16.51 -7.44 26.44
CA ASP A 631 17.69 -7.99 27.11
C ASP A 631 17.76 -9.50 26.82
N VAL A 632 18.88 -10.02 26.33
CA VAL A 632 19.00 -11.45 25.96
C VAL A 632 18.67 -12.41 27.12
N ASN A 633 18.75 -11.95 28.36
CA ASN A 633 18.38 -12.73 29.55
C ASN A 633 16.88 -12.69 29.90
N ASP A 634 16.10 -11.82 29.25
CA ASP A 634 14.64 -11.70 29.41
C ASP A 634 13.97 -11.41 28.06
N SER A 635 14.07 -12.39 27.16
CA SER A 635 13.73 -12.20 25.74
C SER A 635 12.24 -12.04 25.41
N ASP A 636 11.35 -12.18 26.38
CA ASP A 636 9.90 -12.00 26.23
C ASP A 636 9.40 -10.70 26.90
N THR A 637 10.31 -9.84 27.36
CA THR A 637 9.98 -8.51 27.90
C THR A 637 10.53 -7.43 26.99
N PRO A 638 9.71 -6.45 26.56
CA PRO A 638 10.21 -5.30 25.83
C PRO A 638 11.17 -4.47 26.70
N LEU A 639 12.08 -3.76 26.04
CA LEU A 639 12.78 -2.65 26.71
C LEU A 639 11.78 -1.56 27.14
N LYS A 640 12.23 -0.68 28.05
CA LYS A 640 11.39 0.42 28.53
C LYS A 640 11.09 1.40 27.39
N ILE A 641 9.81 1.61 27.10
CA ILE A 641 9.32 2.34 25.91
C ILE A 641 9.66 3.84 25.92
N ASN A 642 9.87 4.42 27.10
CA ASN A 642 10.30 5.81 27.28
C ASN A 642 11.83 6.00 27.22
N GLU A 643 12.59 4.92 27.09
CA GLU A 643 14.06 4.95 26.97
C GLU A 643 14.52 4.35 25.62
N PHE A 644 13.76 3.40 25.07
CA PHE A 644 14.05 2.69 23.84
C PHE A 644 12.81 2.54 22.98
N SER A 645 12.96 2.75 21.68
CA SER A 645 11.97 2.44 20.65
C SER A 645 12.66 2.04 19.36
N GLY A 646 12.10 1.03 18.69
CA GLY A 646 12.41 0.81 17.28
C GLY A 646 11.64 1.81 16.39
N GLY A 647 12.12 2.02 15.17
CA GLY A 647 11.48 2.90 14.20
C GLY A 647 12.23 2.94 12.86
N TYR A 648 11.88 3.92 12.03
CA TYR A 648 12.52 4.20 10.75
C TYR A 648 13.33 5.50 10.86
N ASP A 649 14.54 5.51 10.32
CA ASP A 649 15.42 6.67 10.34
C ASP A 649 15.61 7.23 8.93
N TYR A 650 15.12 8.44 8.70
CA TYR A 650 15.15 9.11 7.39
C TYR A 650 16.37 10.02 7.22
N ASP A 651 17.21 10.16 8.25
CA ASP A 651 18.42 10.98 8.22
C ASP A 651 19.67 10.10 8.02
N ASP A 652 19.78 8.98 8.74
CA ASP A 652 20.85 7.97 8.57
C ASP A 652 20.40 6.82 7.66
N VAL A 653 20.58 7.01 6.34
CA VAL A 653 20.07 6.14 5.30
C VAL A 653 21.20 5.37 4.62
N TYR A 654 21.06 4.05 4.49
CA TYR A 654 22.02 3.23 3.74
C TYR A 654 21.69 3.18 2.24
N ASN A 655 20.43 2.96 1.89
CA ASN A 655 19.95 2.92 0.51
C ASN A 655 18.47 3.32 0.48
N LYS A 656 18.03 3.93 -0.63
CA LYS A 656 16.69 4.51 -0.82
C LYS A 656 16.42 5.64 0.19
N GLY A 657 15.40 5.51 1.04
CA GLY A 657 14.83 6.66 1.79
C GLY A 657 14.97 6.60 3.30
N ASN A 658 15.23 5.43 3.87
CA ASN A 658 15.33 5.25 5.32
C ASN A 658 16.16 4.00 5.68
N SER A 659 16.62 3.93 6.92
CA SER A 659 17.02 2.69 7.58
C SER A 659 15.97 2.30 8.63
N ILE A 660 16.18 1.17 9.32
CA ILE A 660 15.53 0.89 10.61
C ILE A 660 16.49 1.20 11.75
N VAL A 661 15.98 1.44 12.95
CA VAL A 661 16.79 1.94 14.06
C VAL A 661 16.30 1.46 15.42
N ILE A 662 17.22 1.34 16.37
CA ILE A 662 16.97 1.38 17.82
C ILE A 662 17.39 2.76 18.32
N GLY A 663 16.43 3.56 18.77
CA GLY A 663 16.64 4.89 19.36
C GLY A 663 15.71 5.10 20.54
N ASN A 664 15.29 6.34 20.77
CA ASN A 664 14.31 6.74 21.78
C ASN A 664 13.18 7.55 21.14
N GLY A 665 12.61 7.05 20.04
CA GLY A 665 11.56 7.77 19.32
C GLY A 665 12.11 8.92 18.45
N PHE A 666 11.27 9.91 18.17
CA PHE A 666 11.57 10.99 17.22
C PHE A 666 11.02 12.36 17.63
N ASP A 667 11.61 13.43 17.12
CA ASP A 667 11.18 14.82 17.32
C ASP A 667 10.14 15.31 16.29
N GLN A 668 9.72 16.57 16.40
CA GLN A 668 8.75 17.20 15.49
C GLN A 668 9.27 17.41 14.05
N GLU A 669 10.55 17.19 13.81
CA GLU A 669 11.17 17.19 12.48
C GLU A 669 11.32 15.78 11.89
N GLY A 670 10.86 14.76 12.64
CA GLY A 670 10.96 13.35 12.29
C GLY A 670 12.35 12.74 12.55
N ARG A 671 13.26 13.47 13.22
CA ARG A 671 14.63 12.98 13.50
C ARG A 671 14.60 12.00 14.65
N ILE A 672 15.36 10.92 14.54
CA ILE A 672 15.49 9.92 15.60
C ILE A 672 16.33 10.46 16.75
N ILE A 673 15.80 10.37 17.97
CA ILE A 673 16.52 10.70 19.20
C ILE A 673 17.37 9.49 19.64
N PRO A 674 18.67 9.64 19.93
CA PRO A 674 19.48 8.56 20.49
C PRO A 674 18.94 8.01 21.81
N ALA A 675 19.09 6.71 22.05
CA ALA A 675 18.82 6.13 23.35
C ALA A 675 19.99 6.46 24.30
N THR A 676 19.68 6.96 25.51
CA THR A 676 20.67 7.49 26.47
C THR A 676 21.03 6.53 27.60
N ASN A 677 20.37 5.36 27.66
CA ASN A 677 20.40 4.45 28.82
C ASN A 677 20.88 3.03 28.47
N TRP A 678 21.78 2.88 27.49
CA TRP A 678 22.38 1.57 27.21
C TRP A 678 23.20 1.07 28.41
N ASP A 679 22.87 -0.12 28.90
CA ASP A 679 23.58 -0.78 30.00
C ASP A 679 24.75 -1.59 29.45
N LEU A 680 25.96 -1.11 29.72
CA LEU A 680 27.21 -1.72 29.24
C LEU A 680 27.44 -3.13 29.81
N SER A 681 26.73 -3.52 30.88
CA SER A 681 26.80 -4.89 31.43
C SER A 681 25.92 -5.88 30.67
N LYS A 682 24.93 -5.41 29.91
CA LYS A 682 23.96 -6.23 29.19
C LYS A 682 24.35 -6.50 27.75
N THR A 683 23.68 -7.48 27.15
CA THR A 683 23.64 -7.69 25.70
C THR A 683 22.18 -7.57 25.29
N TYR A 684 21.92 -6.86 24.21
CA TYR A 684 20.58 -6.61 23.71
C TYR A 684 20.34 -7.46 22.47
N GLY A 685 19.25 -8.22 22.45
CA GLY A 685 18.82 -8.97 21.29
C GLY A 685 17.84 -8.16 20.45
N TRP A 686 17.95 -8.28 19.13
CA TRP A 686 17.03 -7.74 18.15
C TRP A 686 16.72 -8.78 17.09
N ASP A 687 15.52 -9.36 17.11
CA ASP A 687 15.07 -10.21 16.01
C ASP A 687 14.37 -9.34 14.96
N ILE A 688 14.79 -9.44 13.70
CA ILE A 688 14.38 -8.50 12.65
C ILE A 688 13.45 -9.19 11.64
N MET A 689 13.91 -10.30 11.06
CA MET A 689 13.21 -10.95 9.95
C MET A 689 12.92 -12.42 10.28
N GLY A 690 11.68 -12.84 10.04
CA GLY A 690 11.29 -14.24 10.05
C GLY A 690 11.74 -14.91 8.75
N THR A 691 12.09 -16.19 8.82
CA THR A 691 12.56 -16.98 7.68
C THR A 691 11.97 -18.39 7.73
N ASN A 692 11.92 -19.06 6.60
CA ASN A 692 11.64 -20.50 6.53
C ASN A 692 12.73 -21.14 5.64
N ILE A 693 13.95 -21.16 6.19
CA ILE A 693 15.15 -21.62 5.48
C ILE A 693 15.54 -22.98 6.03
N LYS A 694 15.44 -23.98 5.17
CA LYS A 694 15.71 -25.39 5.45
C LYS A 694 17.01 -25.85 4.78
N LYS A 695 17.59 -25.04 3.90
CA LYS A 695 18.89 -25.31 3.25
C LYS A 695 19.94 -24.28 3.67
N GLY A 696 21.05 -24.77 4.21
CA GLY A 696 22.14 -23.94 4.73
C GLY A 696 23.15 -23.43 3.69
N ASP A 697 22.94 -23.69 2.41
CA ASP A 697 23.81 -23.30 1.29
C ASP A 697 23.64 -21.81 0.92
N LYS A 698 23.71 -20.93 1.92
CA LYS A 698 23.37 -19.51 1.81
C LYS A 698 24.30 -18.64 2.64
N LYS A 699 24.46 -17.37 2.25
CA LYS A 699 25.11 -16.32 3.03
C LYS A 699 24.07 -15.30 3.50
N LEU A 700 24.13 -14.95 4.78
CA LEU A 700 23.34 -13.90 5.41
C LEU A 700 24.24 -12.70 5.67
N SER A 701 23.80 -11.49 5.32
CA SER A 701 24.51 -10.26 5.64
C SER A 701 23.58 -9.19 6.20
N PHE A 702 24.13 -8.37 7.10
CA PHE A 702 23.51 -7.14 7.60
C PHE A 702 24.46 -5.96 7.39
N VAL A 703 23.91 -4.81 7.06
CA VAL A 703 24.64 -3.53 7.07
C VAL A 703 24.11 -2.67 8.22
N TYR A 704 24.96 -2.31 9.17
CA TYR A 704 24.58 -1.55 10.37
C TYR A 704 25.48 -0.34 10.61
N LYS A 705 25.00 0.63 11.40
CA LYS A 705 25.74 1.82 11.83
C LYS A 705 25.37 2.13 13.28
N ASP A 706 26.38 2.29 14.14
CA ASP A 706 26.21 2.73 15.54
C ASP A 706 26.62 4.19 15.75
N GLY A 707 27.27 4.82 14.75
CA GLY A 707 27.69 6.23 14.80
C GLY A 707 28.81 6.50 15.80
N LEU A 708 29.49 5.48 16.31
CA LEU A 708 30.50 5.58 17.35
C LEU A 708 31.92 5.49 16.78
N SER A 709 32.88 6.11 17.46
CA SER A 709 34.30 5.90 17.16
C SER A 709 34.70 4.44 17.42
N GLU A 710 35.72 3.95 16.73
CA GLU A 710 36.11 2.53 16.73
C GLU A 710 36.26 1.93 18.14
N ASN A 711 36.87 2.64 19.08
CA ASN A 711 37.07 2.21 20.47
C ASN A 711 35.79 2.16 21.32
N LEU A 712 34.72 2.83 20.88
CA LEU A 712 33.40 2.88 21.52
C LEU A 712 32.35 2.07 20.76
N SER A 713 32.67 1.54 19.58
CA SER A 713 31.74 0.79 18.74
C SER A 713 31.29 -0.51 19.41
N SER A 714 30.01 -0.81 19.23
CA SER A 714 29.36 -1.98 19.86
C SER A 714 29.91 -3.29 19.32
N ASP A 715 30.00 -4.33 20.16
CA ASP A 715 30.26 -5.68 19.63
C ASP A 715 28.94 -6.24 19.08
N VAL A 716 28.92 -6.56 17.78
CA VAL A 716 27.72 -7.00 17.07
C VAL A 716 27.90 -8.42 16.54
N LYS A 717 26.92 -9.28 16.83
CA LYS A 717 26.92 -10.69 16.42
C LYS A 717 25.58 -11.07 15.81
N PHE A 718 25.58 -12.13 15.01
CA PHE A 718 24.34 -12.71 14.49
C PHE A 718 23.58 -13.42 15.60
N ARG A 719 22.27 -13.19 15.63
CA ARG A 719 21.30 -13.94 16.43
C ARG A 719 20.42 -14.76 15.48
N LEU A 720 20.42 -16.07 15.67
CA LEU A 720 19.71 -17.02 14.81
C LEU A 720 18.78 -17.90 15.66
N THR A 721 17.49 -17.91 15.33
CA THR A 721 16.49 -18.75 16.01
C THR A 721 16.08 -19.90 15.10
N PHE A 722 16.05 -21.12 15.63
CA PHE A 722 15.69 -22.30 14.87
C PHE A 722 14.45 -23.00 15.42
N GLY A 723 13.68 -23.58 14.49
CA GLY A 723 12.51 -24.39 14.77
C GLY A 723 12.70 -25.86 14.45
N ASP A 724 12.03 -26.72 15.19
CA ASP A 724 11.93 -28.15 14.87
C ASP A 724 10.89 -28.41 13.76
N LYS A 725 10.75 -29.67 13.34
CA LYS A 725 9.75 -30.10 12.35
C LYS A 725 8.29 -29.81 12.75
N ASN A 726 8.02 -29.57 14.03
CA ASN A 726 6.70 -29.23 14.57
C ASN A 726 6.54 -27.72 14.76
N GLN A 727 7.48 -26.93 14.23
CA GLN A 727 7.52 -25.47 14.31
C GLN A 727 7.60 -24.93 15.75
N LYS A 728 8.18 -25.73 16.65
CA LYS A 728 8.49 -25.32 18.02
C LYS A 728 9.92 -24.81 18.08
N LEU A 729 10.17 -23.87 18.99
CA LEU A 729 11.52 -23.39 19.27
C LEU A 729 12.45 -24.58 19.61
N ASN A 730 13.52 -24.75 18.82
CA ASN A 730 14.56 -25.75 19.06
C ASN A 730 15.72 -25.11 19.84
N ASN A 731 16.34 -24.08 19.27
CA ASN A 731 17.41 -23.32 19.92
C ASN A 731 17.54 -21.89 19.36
N VAL A 732 18.27 -21.07 20.11
CA VAL A 732 18.74 -19.75 19.67
C VAL A 732 20.26 -19.76 19.74
N VAL A 733 20.92 -19.33 18.67
CA VAL A 733 22.37 -19.40 18.52
C VAL A 733 22.93 -18.01 18.25
N GLU A 734 23.99 -17.66 18.96
CA GLU A 734 24.83 -16.49 18.67
C GLU A 734 26.01 -16.92 17.79
N LYS A 735 26.31 -16.15 16.75
CA LYS A 735 27.47 -16.39 15.86
C LYS A 735 28.23 -15.12 15.57
N GLU A 736 29.55 -15.22 15.67
CA GLU A 736 30.46 -14.20 15.15
C GLU A 736 30.32 -14.10 13.62
N PRO A 737 30.51 -12.91 13.04
CA PRO A 737 30.56 -12.76 11.60
C PRO A 737 31.74 -13.54 11.01
N SER A 738 31.51 -14.16 9.85
CA SER A 738 32.58 -14.75 9.02
C SER A 738 33.48 -13.67 8.41
N SER A 739 32.93 -12.47 8.15
CA SER A 739 33.68 -11.30 7.72
C SER A 739 32.99 -10.01 8.16
N VAL A 740 33.80 -8.99 8.42
CA VAL A 740 33.37 -7.61 8.69
C VAL A 740 34.04 -6.69 7.68
N LYS A 741 33.26 -5.83 7.04
CA LYS A 741 33.74 -4.87 6.04
C LYS A 741 33.26 -3.47 6.41
N GLU A 742 34.19 -2.57 6.62
CA GLU A 742 33.93 -1.14 6.79
C GLU A 742 33.48 -0.54 5.43
N LEU A 743 32.41 0.23 5.45
CA LEU A 743 31.84 0.93 4.31
C LEU A 743 31.93 2.45 4.51
N ALA A 744 31.49 3.21 3.50
CA ALA A 744 31.45 4.66 3.59
C ALA A 744 30.48 5.13 4.71
N ASP A 745 30.70 6.35 5.21
CA ASP A 745 29.86 7.01 6.22
C ASP A 745 29.66 6.21 7.53
N GLY A 746 30.63 5.35 7.88
CA GLY A 746 30.61 4.58 9.13
C GLY A 746 29.66 3.39 9.15
N TRP A 747 29.09 3.01 8.00
CA TRP A 747 28.35 1.75 7.85
C TRP A 747 29.31 0.55 7.89
N LYS A 748 28.84 -0.56 8.44
CA LYS A 748 29.58 -1.83 8.53
C LYS A 748 28.75 -2.97 7.97
N GLU A 749 29.29 -3.70 7.01
CA GLU A 749 28.71 -4.95 6.53
C GLU A 749 29.29 -6.13 7.31
N ILE A 750 28.42 -6.93 7.90
CA ILE A 750 28.77 -8.21 8.51
C ILE A 750 28.14 -9.34 7.70
N THR A 751 28.89 -10.41 7.48
CA THR A 751 28.43 -11.57 6.71
C THR A 751 28.66 -12.86 7.49
N LEU A 752 27.70 -13.78 7.41
CA LEU A 752 27.80 -15.14 7.93
C LEU A 752 27.51 -16.14 6.80
N ASP A 753 28.45 -17.05 6.55
CA ASP A 753 28.24 -18.19 5.67
C ASP A 753 27.55 -19.33 6.44
N LEU A 754 26.27 -19.54 6.16
CA LEU A 754 25.44 -20.51 6.90
C LEU A 754 25.92 -21.96 6.67
N SER A 755 26.65 -22.23 5.59
CA SER A 755 27.15 -23.56 5.26
C SER A 755 28.35 -23.97 6.12
N ASN A 756 29.11 -22.99 6.60
CA ASN A 756 30.35 -23.19 7.36
C ASN A 756 30.20 -22.87 8.86
N ALA A 757 28.99 -22.54 9.31
CA ALA A 757 28.73 -22.08 10.68
C ALA A 757 28.36 -23.20 11.68
N ASN A 758 28.42 -24.48 11.28
CA ASN A 758 28.01 -25.64 12.08
C ASN A 758 26.58 -25.49 12.67
N LEU A 759 25.64 -25.04 11.84
CA LEU A 759 24.25 -24.76 12.24
C LEU A 759 23.30 -25.94 12.01
N ALA A 760 23.71 -26.95 11.23
CA ALA A 760 22.90 -28.12 10.88
C ALA A 760 21.50 -27.75 10.37
N ILE A 761 21.39 -26.80 9.42
CA ILE A 761 20.12 -26.34 8.86
C ILE A 761 19.51 -27.46 8.00
N ASN A 762 18.30 -27.89 8.34
CA ASN A 762 17.52 -28.92 7.62
C ASN A 762 16.03 -28.84 8.03
N GLU A 763 15.19 -29.72 7.47
CA GLU A 763 13.75 -29.83 7.79
C GLU A 763 13.43 -30.04 9.29
N GLY A 764 14.37 -30.61 10.06
CA GLY A 764 14.24 -30.79 11.52
C GLY A 764 14.87 -29.67 12.35
N ASN A 765 15.55 -28.71 11.72
CA ASN A 765 16.21 -27.58 12.36
C ASN A 765 16.21 -26.36 11.40
N VAL A 766 15.03 -25.79 11.23
CA VAL A 766 14.73 -24.73 10.25
C VAL A 766 15.18 -23.39 10.80
N LEU A 767 15.96 -22.62 10.04
CA LEU A 767 16.28 -21.24 10.41
C LEU A 767 15.00 -20.41 10.30
N SER A 768 14.53 -19.92 11.45
CA SER A 768 13.23 -19.27 11.60
C SER A 768 13.29 -17.77 11.78
N MET A 769 14.33 -17.25 12.43
CA MET A 769 14.48 -15.81 12.65
C MET A 769 15.94 -15.43 12.53
N VAL A 770 16.18 -14.28 11.93
CA VAL A 770 17.50 -13.68 11.82
C VAL A 770 17.49 -12.27 12.41
N GLY A 771 18.55 -11.96 13.13
CA GLY A 771 18.69 -10.70 13.86
C GLY A 771 20.10 -10.49 14.39
N LEU A 772 20.23 -9.58 15.34
CA LEU A 772 21.51 -9.13 15.90
C LEU A 772 21.50 -9.23 17.44
N ASN A 773 22.64 -9.61 18.01
CA ASN A 773 22.97 -9.34 19.40
C ASN A 773 23.94 -8.15 19.45
N ILE A 774 23.63 -7.16 20.28
CA ILE A 774 24.35 -5.88 20.38
C ILE A 774 24.86 -5.73 21.81
N LYS A 775 26.19 -5.70 21.96
CA LYS A 775 26.86 -5.42 23.23
C LYS A 775 27.39 -3.98 23.21
N PRO A 776 26.70 -3.04 23.87
CA PRO A 776 27.10 -1.63 23.83
C PRO A 776 28.39 -1.41 24.61
N LYS A 777 29.25 -0.51 24.11
CA LYS A 777 30.42 0.02 24.83
C LYS A 777 30.28 1.50 25.20
N TYR A 778 29.21 2.13 24.73
CA TYR A 778 28.85 3.51 25.05
C TYR A 778 27.38 3.59 25.46
N LYS A 779 27.04 4.56 26.32
CA LYS A 779 25.72 4.63 26.95
C LYS A 779 24.67 5.35 26.11
N GLU A 780 25.10 6.21 25.20
CA GLU A 780 24.23 7.11 24.46
C GLU A 780 24.47 7.05 22.96
N PHE A 781 23.61 6.34 22.24
CA PHE A 781 23.66 6.24 20.78
C PHE A 781 22.36 5.65 20.23
N LYS A 782 22.16 5.78 18.92
CA LYS A 782 21.18 5.00 18.16
C LYS A 782 21.90 3.93 17.34
N PHE A 783 21.23 2.81 17.11
CA PHE A 783 21.78 1.70 16.33
C PHE A 783 20.92 1.45 15.09
N ASN A 784 21.45 1.74 13.91
CA ASN A 784 20.75 1.66 12.65
C ASN A 784 21.11 0.36 11.91
N VAL A 785 20.14 -0.24 11.21
CA VAL A 785 20.35 -1.31 10.23
C VAL A 785 19.77 -0.84 8.90
N GLY A 786 20.62 -0.79 7.88
CA GLY A 786 20.31 -0.24 6.56
C GLY A 786 20.10 -1.29 5.47
N GLU A 787 20.52 -2.53 5.70
CA GLU A 787 20.28 -3.64 4.77
C GLU A 787 20.28 -4.99 5.48
N LEU A 788 19.41 -5.90 5.01
CA LEU A 788 19.52 -7.34 5.20
C LEU A 788 19.54 -8.00 3.83
N LYS A 789 20.49 -8.92 3.63
CA LYS A 789 20.61 -9.72 2.40
C LYS A 789 20.81 -11.20 2.70
N ILE A 790 20.05 -12.07 2.01
CA ILE A 790 20.29 -13.52 1.97
C ILE A 790 20.51 -13.95 0.53
N VAL A 791 21.63 -14.59 0.24
CA VAL A 791 22.02 -15.04 -1.10
C VAL A 791 22.33 -16.53 -1.08
N SER A 792 21.88 -17.27 -2.10
CA SER A 792 22.28 -18.66 -2.31
C SER A 792 23.76 -18.75 -2.71
N ASN A 793 24.50 -19.71 -2.16
CA ASN A 793 25.90 -19.94 -2.51
C ASN A 793 26.08 -20.35 -3.98
N ASN A 794 25.03 -20.89 -4.61
CA ASN A 794 25.02 -21.28 -6.01
C ASN A 794 24.50 -20.16 -6.94
N TYR A 795 24.11 -18.99 -6.39
CA TYR A 795 23.69 -17.87 -7.22
C TYR A 795 24.88 -17.34 -8.04
N VAL A 796 24.69 -17.33 -9.36
CA VAL A 796 25.62 -16.72 -10.31
C VAL A 796 24.86 -15.65 -11.07
N ASP A 797 25.29 -14.41 -10.93
CA ASP A 797 24.75 -13.29 -11.71
C ASP A 797 25.27 -13.40 -13.16
N ASN A 798 24.44 -13.95 -14.05
CA ASN A 798 24.71 -14.04 -15.47
C ASN A 798 24.15 -12.86 -16.26
N PHE A 799 23.64 -11.81 -15.59
CA PHE A 799 23.07 -10.66 -16.27
C PHE A 799 24.16 -9.85 -16.97
N ASP A 800 24.08 -9.82 -18.30
CA ASP A 800 24.98 -9.05 -19.14
C ASP A 800 24.34 -7.69 -19.45
N VAL A 801 24.73 -6.68 -18.67
CA VAL A 801 24.27 -5.29 -18.82
C VAL A 801 24.45 -4.76 -20.25
N THR A 802 25.44 -5.27 -21.01
CA THR A 802 25.69 -4.82 -22.38
C THR A 802 24.60 -5.22 -23.38
N LYS A 803 23.76 -6.20 -23.01
CA LYS A 803 22.60 -6.62 -23.81
C LYS A 803 21.33 -5.86 -23.47
N PHE A 804 21.33 -5.09 -22.38
CA PHE A 804 20.19 -4.27 -22.01
C PHE A 804 20.12 -3.00 -22.87
N SER A 805 18.93 -2.66 -23.34
CA SER A 805 18.72 -1.42 -24.08
C SER A 805 17.36 -0.79 -23.81
N ILE A 806 17.37 0.54 -23.72
CA ILE A 806 16.18 1.37 -23.87
C ILE A 806 16.16 1.94 -25.28
N THR A 807 14.99 1.91 -25.92
CA THR A 807 14.77 2.38 -27.29
C THR A 807 13.43 3.07 -27.45
N ASN A 808 13.20 3.69 -28.61
CA ASN A 808 11.89 4.23 -29.04
C ASN A 808 11.17 5.09 -27.99
N PRO A 809 11.81 6.13 -27.42
CA PRO A 809 11.14 7.02 -26.48
C PRO A 809 10.01 7.76 -27.21
N LYS A 810 8.89 8.00 -26.51
CA LYS A 810 7.71 8.70 -27.02
C LYS A 810 7.14 9.64 -25.97
N ALA A 811 6.72 10.82 -26.40
CA ALA A 811 5.99 11.78 -25.59
C ALA A 811 4.53 11.80 -26.05
N GLU A 812 3.64 11.15 -25.32
CA GLU A 812 2.25 10.91 -25.75
C GLU A 812 1.39 12.15 -25.64
N TYR A 813 1.67 12.96 -24.62
CA TYR A 813 0.95 14.20 -24.38
C TYR A 813 1.81 15.18 -23.61
N VAL A 814 1.81 16.43 -24.06
CA VAL A 814 2.36 17.57 -23.36
C VAL A 814 1.27 18.61 -23.12
N ILE A 815 1.11 19.00 -21.85
CA ILE A 815 0.21 20.05 -21.41
C ILE A 815 1.03 21.30 -21.10
N TYR A 816 0.78 22.40 -21.80
CA TYR A 816 1.42 23.68 -21.51
C TYR A 816 0.47 24.65 -20.79
N ARG A 817 0.94 25.29 -19.72
CA ARG A 817 0.15 26.24 -18.92
C ARG A 817 0.98 27.48 -18.60
N LYS A 818 0.31 28.63 -18.50
CA LYS A 818 0.94 29.90 -18.14
C LYS A 818 0.87 30.10 -16.62
N TYR A 819 2.01 30.16 -15.94
CA TYR A 819 2.16 30.47 -14.51
C TYR A 819 3.03 31.71 -14.37
N ASP A 820 2.53 32.78 -13.75
CA ASP A 820 3.29 34.03 -13.51
C ASP A 820 4.09 34.51 -14.73
N ASP A 821 3.41 34.56 -15.88
CA ASP A 821 3.97 34.92 -17.19
C ASP A 821 4.97 33.95 -17.83
N GLN A 822 5.25 32.80 -17.21
CA GLN A 822 6.07 31.72 -17.75
C GLN A 822 5.21 30.57 -18.28
N ILE A 823 5.59 30.02 -19.43
CA ILE A 823 5.02 28.76 -19.91
C ILE A 823 5.71 27.62 -19.16
N LYS A 824 4.90 26.69 -18.64
CA LYS A 824 5.35 25.45 -18.00
C LYS A 824 4.72 24.26 -18.70
N ASN A 825 5.48 23.17 -18.84
CA ASN A 825 5.09 21.98 -19.59
C ASN A 825 5.04 20.74 -18.67
N SER A 826 3.94 20.01 -18.72
CA SER A 826 3.80 18.70 -18.08
C SER A 826 3.75 17.61 -19.15
N ILE A 827 4.50 16.52 -18.99
CA ILE A 827 4.79 15.54 -20.03
C ILE A 827 4.44 14.14 -19.55
N ARG A 828 3.63 13.43 -20.34
CA ARG A 828 3.53 11.95 -20.30
C ARG A 828 4.45 11.35 -21.34
N PHE A 829 5.32 10.44 -20.93
CA PHE A 829 6.24 9.78 -21.84
C PHE A 829 6.49 8.33 -21.47
N ASN A 830 6.96 7.56 -22.43
CA ASN A 830 7.30 6.14 -22.30
C ASN A 830 8.49 5.77 -23.20
N TRP A 831 9.00 4.57 -23.00
CA TRP A 831 10.10 3.99 -23.78
C TRP A 831 9.93 2.48 -23.87
N GLU A 832 10.67 1.85 -24.79
CA GLU A 832 10.70 0.39 -24.93
C GLU A 832 11.95 -0.17 -24.25
N VAL A 833 11.79 -1.31 -23.56
CA VAL A 833 12.86 -1.96 -22.78
C VAL A 833 13.06 -3.38 -23.29
N SER A 834 14.33 -3.79 -23.46
CA SER A 834 14.65 -5.14 -23.95
C SER A 834 14.31 -6.26 -22.96
N ASP A 835 14.40 -5.98 -21.65
CA ASP A 835 14.11 -6.92 -20.57
C ASP A 835 13.71 -6.15 -19.29
N ILE A 836 12.41 -5.86 -19.16
CA ILE A 836 11.86 -5.13 -18.00
C ILE A 836 12.00 -5.92 -16.69
N ASP A 837 11.98 -7.25 -16.75
CA ASP A 837 12.03 -8.11 -15.57
C ASP A 837 13.38 -8.02 -14.85
N SER A 838 14.45 -7.65 -15.57
CA SER A 838 15.78 -7.40 -15.02
C SER A 838 15.91 -6.09 -14.22
N VAL A 839 14.98 -5.14 -14.40
CA VAL A 839 15.05 -3.80 -13.83
C VAL A 839 14.33 -3.76 -12.48
N ASP A 840 14.99 -3.24 -11.44
CA ASP A 840 14.36 -2.96 -10.14
C ASP A 840 13.53 -1.69 -10.23
N TYR A 841 14.13 -0.61 -10.73
CA TYR A 841 13.45 0.65 -11.06
C TYR A 841 14.27 1.45 -12.07
N PHE A 842 13.63 2.45 -12.69
CA PHE A 842 14.24 3.48 -13.49
C PHE A 842 14.36 4.77 -12.71
N GLU A 843 15.44 5.46 -13.00
CA GLU A 843 15.78 6.78 -12.53
C GLU A 843 15.51 7.78 -13.64
N ILE A 844 14.78 8.84 -13.32
CA ILE A 844 14.38 9.85 -14.29
C ILE A 844 15.16 11.12 -14.01
N TYR A 845 15.82 11.63 -15.04
CA TYR A 845 16.63 12.85 -14.95
C TYR A 845 16.19 13.89 -15.97
N LEU A 846 16.39 15.16 -15.62
CA LEU A 846 16.28 16.32 -16.50
C LEU A 846 17.67 16.87 -16.76
N TYR A 847 17.95 17.32 -17.98
CA TYR A 847 19.22 17.97 -18.31
C TYR A 847 19.04 19.45 -18.63
N LYS A 848 19.77 20.31 -17.93
CA LYS A 848 19.75 21.78 -18.11
C LYS A 848 21.10 22.37 -17.71
N ASN A 849 21.57 23.39 -18.43
CA ASN A 849 22.83 24.10 -18.11
C ASN A 849 24.05 23.17 -17.90
N ASN A 850 24.18 22.15 -18.76
CA ASN A 850 25.21 21.11 -18.69
C ASN A 850 25.21 20.23 -17.43
N LYS A 851 24.08 20.17 -16.71
CA LYS A 851 23.90 19.40 -15.48
C LYS A 851 22.69 18.48 -15.59
N TRP A 852 22.76 17.35 -14.89
CA TRP A 852 21.66 16.39 -14.75
C TRP A 852 21.00 16.56 -13.38
N TYR A 853 19.67 16.56 -13.36
CA TYR A 853 18.85 16.75 -12.16
C TYR A 853 17.90 15.57 -12.00
N ARG A 854 17.94 14.90 -10.85
CA ARG A 854 17.03 13.80 -10.51
C ARG A 854 15.62 14.33 -10.37
N ALA A 855 14.72 13.80 -11.19
CA ALA A 855 13.31 14.20 -11.20
C ALA A 855 12.41 13.20 -10.48
N GLY A 856 12.71 11.91 -10.55
CA GLY A 856 11.86 10.87 -9.95
C GLY A 856 12.32 9.45 -10.27
N GLU A 857 11.50 8.50 -9.83
CA GLU A 857 11.76 7.06 -9.93
C GLU A 857 10.47 6.31 -10.30
N THR A 858 10.60 5.22 -11.06
CA THR A 858 9.46 4.36 -11.43
C THR A 858 9.88 2.93 -11.70
N THR A 859 9.03 1.95 -11.41
CA THR A 859 9.25 0.53 -11.80
C THR A 859 8.74 0.23 -13.21
N GLN A 860 8.12 1.22 -13.87
CA GLN A 860 7.48 1.09 -15.18
C GLN A 860 8.33 1.73 -16.29
N ASP A 861 8.09 1.33 -17.52
CA ASP A 861 8.70 1.88 -18.74
C ASP A 861 8.02 3.18 -19.22
N MET A 862 7.44 3.93 -18.27
CA MET A 862 6.73 5.18 -18.49
C MET A 862 6.73 6.04 -17.25
N TYR A 863 6.60 7.35 -17.47
CA TYR A 863 6.59 8.32 -16.39
C TYR A 863 5.82 9.58 -16.74
N TYR A 864 5.62 10.42 -15.72
CA TYR A 864 5.00 11.73 -15.82
C TYR A 864 5.87 12.77 -15.13
N LEU A 865 6.15 13.87 -15.83
CA LEU A 865 6.85 15.03 -15.28
C LEU A 865 5.93 16.23 -15.34
N LYS A 866 5.98 17.10 -14.34
CA LYS A 866 5.09 18.26 -14.23
C LYS A 866 5.84 19.58 -14.23
N ASN A 867 5.18 20.62 -14.74
CA ASN A 867 5.59 22.02 -14.61
C ASN A 867 7.06 22.30 -14.97
N LEU A 868 7.57 21.64 -16.00
CA LEU A 868 8.92 21.85 -16.51
C LEU A 868 9.02 23.20 -17.24
N ASP A 869 10.21 23.80 -17.26
CA ASP A 869 10.44 25.03 -18.00
C ASP A 869 10.28 24.81 -19.52
N ASP A 870 9.84 25.87 -20.20
CA ASP A 870 9.64 25.85 -21.66
C ASP A 870 10.96 25.78 -22.45
N GLY A 871 10.87 25.29 -23.68
CA GLY A 871 12.02 25.09 -24.58
C GLY A 871 12.32 23.62 -24.87
N ASN A 872 13.57 23.32 -25.24
CA ASN A 872 14.00 21.96 -25.54
C ASN A 872 14.18 21.15 -24.24
N ILE A 873 13.23 20.28 -23.93
CA ILE A 873 13.23 19.49 -22.68
C ILE A 873 14.03 18.21 -22.91
N GLN A 874 15.13 18.07 -22.18
CA GLN A 874 16.03 16.92 -22.31
C GLN A 874 15.82 15.97 -21.12
N ILE A 875 15.42 14.74 -21.40
CA ILE A 875 15.08 13.71 -20.41
C ILE A 875 16.13 12.60 -20.48
N GLY A 876 16.53 12.10 -19.32
CA GLY A 876 17.40 10.93 -19.15
C GLY A 876 16.67 9.83 -18.39
N VAL A 877 16.81 8.59 -18.85
CA VAL A 877 16.28 7.40 -18.17
C VAL A 877 17.45 6.47 -17.88
N ARG A 878 17.63 6.08 -16.62
CA ARG A 878 18.68 5.15 -16.22
C ARG A 878 18.08 3.94 -15.50
N PRO A 879 18.32 2.70 -15.97
CA PRO A 879 17.87 1.50 -15.28
C PRO A 879 18.76 1.20 -14.06
N VAL A 880 18.15 0.75 -12.97
CA VAL A 880 18.82 0.08 -11.85
C VAL A 880 18.44 -1.38 -11.88
N PHE A 881 19.41 -2.27 -11.95
CA PHE A 881 19.16 -3.70 -12.15
C PHE A 881 18.94 -4.45 -10.85
N LYS A 882 18.00 -5.40 -10.83
CA LYS A 882 17.74 -6.25 -9.66
C LYS A 882 19.02 -6.95 -9.21
N SER A 883 19.69 -7.65 -10.14
CA SER A 883 20.68 -8.72 -9.86
C SER A 883 21.80 -8.34 -8.89
N ASN A 884 22.21 -7.08 -8.91
CA ASN A 884 23.35 -6.56 -8.16
C ASN A 884 23.21 -5.09 -7.77
N GLY A 885 22.06 -4.45 -8.02
CA GLY A 885 21.84 -3.01 -7.80
C GLY A 885 22.70 -2.10 -8.69
N LYS A 886 23.40 -2.65 -9.70
CA LYS A 886 24.19 -1.84 -10.63
C LYS A 886 23.27 -0.98 -11.47
N LYS A 887 23.78 0.20 -11.78
CA LYS A 887 23.12 1.15 -12.64
C LYS A 887 23.59 0.96 -14.08
N GLY A 888 22.68 1.09 -15.03
CA GLY A 888 23.01 1.11 -16.46
C GLY A 888 23.48 2.49 -16.92
N GLU A 889 23.59 2.63 -18.24
CA GLU A 889 23.83 3.92 -18.92
C GLU A 889 22.62 4.86 -18.79
N ILE A 890 22.85 6.16 -18.92
CA ILE A 890 21.77 7.16 -19.03
C ILE A 890 21.34 7.24 -20.49
N TYR A 891 20.08 6.89 -20.76
CA TYR A 891 19.46 6.99 -22.07
C TYR A 891 18.79 8.35 -22.21
N LYS A 892 19.37 9.22 -23.04
CA LYS A 892 18.93 10.60 -23.23
C LYS A 892 18.04 10.74 -24.46
N PHE A 893 16.98 11.53 -24.37
CA PHE A 893 16.24 12.01 -25.54
C PHE A 893 15.72 13.43 -25.31
N ASN A 894 15.45 14.13 -26.40
CA ASN A 894 14.98 15.52 -26.38
C ASN A 894 13.53 15.60 -26.85
N VAL A 895 12.67 16.25 -26.08
CA VAL A 895 11.29 16.57 -26.47
C VAL A 895 11.27 17.97 -27.09
N ASN A 896 11.11 18.01 -28.41
CA ASN A 896 10.99 19.26 -29.15
C ASN A 896 9.53 19.76 -29.09
N LEU A 897 9.30 20.79 -28.28
CA LEU A 897 8.01 21.46 -28.09
C LEU A 897 7.66 22.44 -29.22
#